data_AF-A0A2W4UCL2-F1
#
_entry.id   AF-A0A2W4UCL2-F1
#
_cell.length_a   1.000
_cell.length_b   1.000
_cell.length_c   1.000
_cell.angle_alpha   90.00
_cell.angle_beta   90.00
_cell.angle_gamma   90.00
#
_symmetry.space_group_name_H-M   'P 1'
#
loop_
_entity.id
_entity.type
_entity.pdbx_description
1 polymer ?
#
loop_
_entity_poly.entity_id
_entity_poly.type
_entity_poly.pdbx_seq_one_letter_code
_entity_poly.pdbx_strand_id
1 'polypeptide(L)'
;MFVWLSLIQVPGGLVLSSRGCELDTLAAPESNVAVLKERRNAVMKVIVGTRPELKGSESSRVYNAVANTVRCLPSVYADLDFAIHLSVAHFCLPEPQRSAREQAIDTIIERYFGPTDSRRADVRPQLDVLRTQMILLPDEMFEFWISSHCGLLLSETLMDPFDAKCDPKALGDYVVMNTAVSLLAVGALDKRSISTVLGMTYCLFPPSRRESLINLVMDPSHHTALPLLVRADDVLVKRVPSLTPLHRARALVNMLSEVVAQGLDCNDPRADDIIEAQAVQTQSHIDRFFSRARDTTLAALKTGAPMGTRGIATRTTLLNMRMIERKLNIRLNLTRTNPVQTGLASKSPQADTTDMEPVHAWSVARLVRWIEGPLTERSTRGRLNRQTVVAQEKAALQQDAKELRAVGLTADAAPAALTEDEVGQVMTDALAATARFFQDDIREMVPLAKMLGAAATQLERCIHLQEPLQALSNRPANVDEEKARALLNDAEICIDDLRKSIKVAEAAMLLVNRFSARFLTALATEPMVLGKRHGGVIDCPLKASDWPWVAQMFHRRWLPRTGSLLIDGESIALQPDQALALYVTGSSQSNFAFDVSVHLWQRRAGRTSPPSEGDELYPTMNETDWFDTYVPCAVLHVPPAV
;
A
#
# COMPACT_ATOMS: atom_id res chain seq x y z
N MET A 1 11.46 -16.18 16.57
CA MET A 1 10.98 -15.95 17.97
C MET A 1 9.59 -15.33 17.96
N PHE A 2 8.88 -15.27 19.09
CA PHE A 2 7.40 -15.19 19.10
C PHE A 2 6.83 -13.84 19.57
N VAL A 3 5.59 -13.56 19.16
CA VAL A 3 4.71 -12.51 19.69
C VAL A 3 3.62 -13.14 20.55
N TRP A 4 2.90 -12.37 21.37
CA TRP A 4 1.65 -12.84 21.96
C TRP A 4 0.46 -12.09 21.36
N LEU A 5 -0.70 -12.73 21.41
CA LEU A 5 -1.92 -12.21 20.82
C LEU A 5 -2.92 -11.85 21.92
N SER A 6 -3.61 -10.73 21.73
CA SER A 6 -4.67 -10.26 22.62
C SER A 6 -5.80 -9.64 21.81
N LEU A 7 -7.03 -9.76 22.28
CA LEU A 7 -8.16 -9.01 21.71
C LEU A 7 -8.14 -7.58 22.24
N ILE A 8 -8.25 -6.62 21.34
CA ILE A 8 -8.46 -5.21 21.66
C ILE A 8 -9.82 -4.78 21.12
N GLN A 9 -10.52 -3.95 21.89
CA GLN A 9 -11.73 -3.30 21.45
C GLN A 9 -11.36 -2.12 20.55
N VAL A 10 -11.90 -2.09 19.34
CA VAL A 10 -11.83 -0.96 18.42
C VAL A 10 -13.25 -0.51 18.06
N PRO A 11 -13.45 0.72 17.53
CA PRO A 11 -14.73 1.09 16.95
C PRO A 11 -15.15 0.05 15.91
N GLY A 12 -16.33 -0.54 16.07
CA GLY A 12 -16.85 -1.57 15.17
C GLY A 12 -16.53 -3.03 15.51
N GLY A 13 -15.72 -3.33 16.54
CA GLY A 13 -15.56 -4.72 16.98
C GLY A 13 -14.31 -5.05 17.80
N LEU A 14 -14.04 -6.35 17.92
CA LEU A 14 -12.82 -6.87 18.53
C LEU A 14 -11.82 -7.23 17.43
N VAL A 15 -10.58 -6.73 17.56
CA VAL A 15 -9.49 -7.05 16.64
C VAL A 15 -8.37 -7.77 17.37
N LEU A 16 -7.72 -8.71 16.67
CA LEU A 16 -6.55 -9.41 17.18
C LEU A 16 -5.32 -8.50 17.07
N SER A 17 -4.80 -8.07 18.21
CA SER A 17 -3.55 -7.33 18.32
C SER A 17 -2.38 -8.29 18.55
N SER A 18 -1.26 -8.04 17.88
CA SER A 18 0.01 -8.74 18.09
C SER A 18 0.96 -7.86 18.90
N ARG A 19 1.56 -8.40 19.95
CA ARG A 19 2.51 -7.67 20.81
C ARG A 19 3.81 -8.46 20.96
N GLY A 20 4.93 -7.78 20.80
CA GLY A 20 6.27 -8.32 21.09
C GLY A 20 6.71 -7.93 22.49
N CYS A 21 7.85 -8.46 22.95
CA CYS A 21 8.50 -7.97 24.16
C CYS A 21 8.73 -6.45 24.05
N GLU A 22 8.21 -5.70 25.01
CA GLU A 22 8.56 -4.29 25.16
C GLU A 22 10.03 -4.25 25.58
N LEU A 23 10.89 -3.66 24.75
CA LEU A 23 12.31 -3.56 25.05
C LEU A 23 12.63 -2.10 25.33
N ASP A 24 13.28 -1.86 26.46
CA ASP A 24 13.83 -0.56 26.80
C ASP A 24 15.33 -0.76 27.01
N THR A 25 16.08 -0.42 25.96
CA THR A 25 17.54 -0.61 25.90
C THR A 25 18.28 0.55 26.54
N LEU A 26 17.57 1.63 26.87
CA LEU A 26 18.12 2.85 27.47
C LEU A 26 17.90 2.84 28.99
N ALA A 27 16.87 2.14 29.46
CA ALA A 27 16.70 1.85 30.88
C ALA A 27 17.89 1.10 31.46
N ALA A 28 18.29 1.50 32.66
CA ALA A 28 19.32 0.82 33.41
C ALA A 28 18.91 -0.64 33.70
N PRO A 29 19.85 -1.60 33.55
CA PRO A 29 19.64 -2.99 33.97
C PRO A 29 19.23 -3.09 35.44
N GLU A 30 18.50 -4.14 35.79
CA GLU A 30 18.18 -4.43 37.18
C GLU A 30 19.46 -4.64 38.01
N SER A 31 19.58 -3.88 39.10
CA SER A 31 20.73 -3.90 40.00
C SER A 31 20.37 -4.32 41.43
N ASN A 32 19.08 -4.38 41.76
CA ASN A 32 18.61 -4.83 43.06
C ASN A 32 18.84 -6.34 43.23
N VAL A 33 19.70 -6.70 44.18
CA VAL A 33 20.12 -8.08 44.44
C VAL A 33 18.94 -9.00 44.78
N ALA A 34 17.93 -8.51 45.51
CA ALA A 34 16.75 -9.29 45.88
C ALA A 34 15.91 -9.62 44.65
N VAL A 35 15.63 -8.63 43.79
CA VAL A 35 14.88 -8.82 42.55
C VAL A 35 15.64 -9.76 41.59
N LEU A 36 16.96 -9.59 41.45
CA LEU A 36 17.77 -10.48 40.64
C LEU A 36 17.75 -11.93 41.13
N LYS A 37 17.73 -12.14 42.45
CA LYS A 37 17.58 -13.48 43.05
C LYS A 37 16.23 -14.10 42.68
N GLU A 38 15.14 -13.34 42.75
CA GLU A 38 13.82 -13.80 42.33
C GLU A 38 13.75 -14.15 40.85
N ARG A 39 14.30 -13.28 39.98
CA ARG A 39 14.39 -13.53 38.53
C ARG A 39 15.16 -14.80 38.23
N ARG A 40 16.32 -15.00 38.88
CA ARG A 40 17.14 -16.21 38.76
C ARG A 40 16.40 -17.47 39.21
N ASN A 41 15.64 -17.40 40.30
CA ASN A 41 14.80 -18.51 40.74
C ASN A 41 13.71 -18.84 39.71
N ALA A 42 13.09 -17.82 39.11
CA ALA A 42 12.11 -18.01 38.05
C ALA A 42 12.72 -18.67 36.81
N VAL A 43 13.92 -18.25 36.38
CA VAL A 43 14.66 -18.90 35.28
C VAL A 43 14.89 -20.39 35.57
N MET A 44 15.38 -20.72 36.76
CA MET A 44 15.62 -22.12 37.14
C MET A 44 14.33 -22.94 37.12
N LYS A 45 13.23 -22.38 37.66
CA LYS A 45 11.92 -23.03 37.63
C LYS A 45 11.45 -23.32 36.21
N VAL A 46 11.62 -22.38 35.28
CA VAL A 46 11.22 -22.56 33.87
C VAL A 46 12.09 -23.60 33.19
N ILE A 47 13.42 -23.56 33.34
CA ILE A 47 14.33 -24.54 32.73
C ILE A 47 13.99 -25.96 33.21
N VAL A 48 13.86 -26.16 34.52
CA VAL A 48 13.50 -27.48 35.09
C VAL A 48 12.13 -27.96 34.60
N GLY A 49 11.15 -27.05 34.51
CA GLY A 49 9.79 -27.40 34.11
C GLY A 49 9.60 -27.63 32.61
N THR A 50 10.33 -26.91 31.76
CA THR A 50 10.12 -26.92 30.30
C THR A 50 11.18 -27.69 29.53
N ARG A 51 12.35 -27.90 30.12
CA ARG A 51 13.52 -28.53 29.51
C ARG A 51 14.19 -29.54 30.45
N PRO A 52 13.46 -30.54 30.99
CA PRO A 52 14.02 -31.53 31.92
C PRO A 52 15.13 -32.39 31.29
N GLU A 53 15.25 -32.40 29.96
CA GLU A 53 16.34 -33.03 29.22
C GLU A 53 17.71 -32.36 29.44
N LEU A 54 17.74 -31.07 29.78
CA LEU A 54 18.97 -30.33 30.01
C LEU A 54 19.60 -30.72 31.35
N LYS A 55 20.80 -31.32 31.31
CA LYS A 55 21.53 -31.79 32.49
C LYS A 55 22.97 -31.25 32.52
N GLY A 56 23.56 -31.21 33.72
CA GLY A 56 24.97 -30.88 33.93
C GLY A 56 25.37 -29.53 33.33
N SER A 57 26.47 -29.53 32.57
CA SER A 57 27.09 -28.33 32.00
C SER A 57 26.18 -27.57 31.04
N GLU A 58 25.32 -28.26 30.28
CA GLU A 58 24.42 -27.62 29.34
C GLU A 58 23.30 -26.84 30.04
N SER A 59 22.73 -27.42 31.10
CA SER A 59 21.74 -26.73 31.95
C SER A 59 22.34 -25.48 32.59
N SER A 60 23.58 -25.56 33.11
CA SER A 60 24.30 -24.40 33.65
C SER A 60 24.58 -23.33 32.58
N ARG A 61 24.94 -23.72 31.36
CA ARG A 61 25.15 -22.80 30.22
C ARG A 61 23.88 -22.02 29.90
N VAL A 62 22.76 -22.72 29.70
CA VAL A 62 21.47 -22.09 29.38
C VAL A 62 21.01 -21.22 30.55
N TYR A 63 21.11 -21.72 31.79
CA TYR A 63 20.77 -20.94 32.99
C TYR A 63 21.53 -19.62 33.06
N ASN A 64 22.86 -19.65 32.91
CA ASN A 64 23.69 -18.45 32.99
C ASN A 64 23.35 -17.44 31.88
N ALA A 65 23.10 -17.93 30.66
CA ALA A 65 22.74 -17.07 29.53
C ALA A 65 21.36 -16.42 29.71
N VAL A 66 20.36 -17.19 30.15
CA VAL A 66 19.01 -16.67 30.44
C VAL A 66 19.03 -15.74 31.66
N ALA A 67 19.79 -16.08 32.71
CA ALA A 67 19.98 -15.24 33.89
C ALA A 67 20.63 -13.89 33.54
N ASN A 68 21.57 -13.87 32.59
CA ASN A 68 22.11 -12.62 32.06
C ASN A 68 21.04 -11.82 31.31
N THR A 69 20.21 -12.49 30.51
CA THR A 69 19.13 -11.84 29.75
C THR A 69 18.15 -11.13 30.67
N VAL A 70 17.64 -11.82 31.70
CA VAL A 70 16.69 -11.21 32.65
C VAL A 70 17.31 -10.14 33.55
N ARG A 71 18.64 -10.14 33.74
CA ARG A 71 19.36 -9.06 34.43
C ARG A 71 19.36 -7.79 33.59
N CYS A 72 19.49 -7.92 32.27
CA CYS A 72 19.49 -6.80 31.33
C CYS A 72 18.10 -6.19 31.11
N LEU A 73 17.02 -6.77 31.64
CA LEU A 73 15.67 -6.21 31.55
C LEU A 73 15.42 -5.15 32.64
N PRO A 74 14.60 -4.10 32.36
CA PRO A 74 14.19 -3.08 33.34
C PRO A 74 13.65 -3.67 34.64
N SER A 75 13.74 -2.94 35.76
CA SER A 75 13.32 -3.44 37.09
C SER A 75 11.84 -3.82 37.17
N VAL A 76 10.97 -3.02 36.58
CA VAL A 76 9.53 -3.28 36.46
C VAL A 76 9.22 -3.81 35.07
N TYR A 77 9.61 -5.07 34.82
CA TYR A 77 9.34 -5.74 33.54
C TYR A 77 8.08 -6.60 33.60
N ALA A 78 7.00 -6.14 32.97
CA ALA A 78 5.69 -6.79 33.05
C ALA A 78 5.67 -8.22 32.50
N ASP A 79 6.47 -8.48 31.46
CA ASP A 79 6.43 -9.74 30.69
C ASP A 79 7.61 -10.68 30.97
N LEU A 80 8.10 -10.68 32.21
CA LEU A 80 9.29 -11.44 32.60
C LEU A 80 9.16 -12.94 32.30
N ASP A 81 8.02 -13.54 32.63
CA ASP A 81 7.75 -14.97 32.37
C ASP A 81 7.86 -15.30 30.88
N PHE A 82 7.31 -14.46 30.00
CA PHE A 82 7.39 -14.62 28.55
C PHE A 82 8.84 -14.45 28.06
N ALA A 83 9.55 -13.42 28.53
CA ALA A 83 10.95 -13.19 28.18
C ALA A 83 11.87 -14.36 28.59
N ILE A 84 11.62 -14.99 29.75
CA ILE A 84 12.36 -16.19 30.19
C ILE A 84 12.14 -17.34 29.21
N HIS A 85 10.89 -17.63 28.83
CA HIS A 85 10.58 -18.71 27.89
C HIS A 85 11.20 -18.48 26.51
N LEU A 86 11.15 -17.24 26.01
CA LEU A 86 11.81 -16.85 24.77
C LEU A 86 13.33 -17.00 24.82
N SER A 87 13.94 -16.57 25.92
CA SER A 87 15.39 -16.73 26.14
C SER A 87 15.79 -18.20 26.16
N VAL A 88 15.05 -19.04 26.89
CA VAL A 88 15.28 -20.50 26.92
C VAL A 88 15.15 -21.08 25.51
N ALA A 89 14.11 -20.68 24.76
CA ALA A 89 13.92 -21.13 23.38
C ALA A 89 15.12 -20.76 22.48
N HIS A 90 15.62 -19.52 22.57
CA HIS A 90 16.81 -19.05 21.83
C HIS A 90 18.07 -19.84 22.20
N PHE A 91 18.37 -19.99 23.49
CA PHE A 91 19.61 -20.66 23.93
C PHE A 91 19.60 -22.19 23.78
N CYS A 92 18.43 -22.77 23.51
CA CYS A 92 18.25 -24.17 23.13
C CYS A 92 18.21 -24.39 21.60
N LEU A 93 18.35 -23.34 20.79
CA LEU A 93 18.50 -23.50 19.34
C LEU A 93 19.79 -24.27 19.02
N PRO A 94 19.81 -25.04 17.91
CA PRO A 94 21.05 -25.59 17.36
C PRO A 94 22.11 -24.50 17.21
N GLU A 95 23.37 -24.83 17.54
CA GLU A 95 24.49 -23.87 17.51
C GLU A 95 24.55 -23.02 16.23
N PRO A 96 24.44 -23.59 15.01
CA PRO A 96 24.51 -22.79 13.79
C PRO A 96 23.37 -21.75 13.67
N GLN A 97 22.16 -22.11 14.11
CA GLN A 97 21.01 -21.22 14.07
C GLN A 97 21.13 -20.11 15.11
N ARG A 98 21.58 -20.46 16.32
CA ARG A 98 21.83 -19.49 17.39
C ARG A 98 22.91 -18.48 16.98
N SER A 99 24.05 -18.97 16.50
CA SER A 99 25.18 -18.14 16.09
C SER A 99 24.81 -17.23 14.91
N ALA A 100 24.08 -17.73 13.91
CA ALA A 100 23.63 -16.90 12.79
C ALA A 100 22.74 -15.73 13.25
N ARG A 101 21.85 -16.01 14.22
CA ARG A 101 20.94 -15.01 14.79
C ARG A 101 21.69 -13.95 15.61
N GLU A 102 22.63 -14.37 16.45
CA GLU A 102 23.49 -13.46 17.22
C GLU A 102 24.42 -12.64 16.32
N GLN A 103 24.96 -13.23 15.25
CA GLN A 103 25.76 -12.54 14.26
C GLN A 103 24.95 -11.49 13.48
N ALA A 104 23.68 -11.76 13.17
CA ALA A 104 22.80 -10.77 12.53
C ALA A 104 22.61 -9.54 13.43
N ILE A 105 22.45 -9.73 14.75
CA ILE A 105 22.36 -8.64 15.72
C ILE A 105 23.67 -7.84 15.73
N ASP A 106 24.81 -8.52 15.85
CA ASP A 106 26.13 -7.88 15.87
C ASP A 106 26.40 -7.09 14.59
N THR A 107 26.03 -7.65 13.43
CA THR A 107 26.19 -7.02 12.12
C THR A 107 25.40 -5.71 12.02
N ILE A 108 24.18 -5.66 12.57
CA ILE A 108 23.38 -4.43 12.56
C ILE A 108 23.99 -3.40 13.51
N ILE A 109 24.40 -3.79 14.72
CA ILE A 109 25.05 -2.88 15.69
C ILE A 109 26.35 -2.31 15.09
N GLU A 110 27.15 -3.15 14.44
CA GLU A 110 28.40 -2.76 13.78
C GLU A 110 28.17 -1.72 12.67
N ARG A 111 27.05 -1.76 11.95
CA ARG A 111 26.72 -0.72 10.95
C ARG A 111 26.57 0.68 11.56
N TYR A 112 26.22 0.79 12.85
CA TYR A 112 26.04 2.08 13.53
C TYR A 112 27.28 2.51 14.33
N PHE A 113 27.92 1.56 15.02
CA PHE A 113 28.98 1.86 15.99
C PHE A 113 30.37 1.33 15.59
N GLY A 114 30.48 0.71 14.42
CA GLY A 114 31.72 0.08 13.95
C GLY A 114 32.03 -1.26 14.64
N PRO A 115 33.18 -1.87 14.28
CA PRO A 115 33.62 -3.13 14.86
C PRO A 115 33.80 -3.01 16.37
N THR A 116 33.64 -4.13 17.10
CA THR A 116 33.63 -4.15 18.57
C THR A 116 34.81 -3.42 19.21
N ASP A 117 36.01 -3.57 18.65
CA ASP A 117 37.24 -2.98 19.19
C ASP A 117 37.30 -1.46 19.02
N SER A 118 36.62 -0.89 18.00
CA SER A 118 36.57 0.55 17.77
C SER A 118 35.47 1.27 18.57
N ARG A 119 34.58 0.54 19.23
CA ARG A 119 33.46 1.14 20.00
C ARG A 119 33.97 1.86 21.23
N ARG A 120 33.43 3.04 21.53
CA ARG A 120 33.77 3.80 22.74
C ARG A 120 33.44 3.03 24.02
N ALA A 121 34.28 3.16 25.04
CA ALA A 121 34.16 2.42 26.29
C ALA A 121 32.87 2.74 27.08
N ASP A 122 32.38 3.98 27.00
CA ASP A 122 31.18 4.44 27.70
C ASP A 122 29.86 3.94 27.08
N VAL A 123 29.89 3.53 25.81
CA VAL A 123 28.71 3.03 25.06
C VAL A 123 28.64 1.50 25.05
N ARG A 124 29.77 0.80 25.26
CA ARG A 124 29.85 -0.67 25.28
C ARG A 124 28.83 -1.32 26.23
N PRO A 125 28.63 -0.86 27.49
CA PRO A 125 27.67 -1.47 28.39
C PRO A 125 26.23 -1.45 27.85
N GLN A 126 25.80 -0.34 27.24
CA GLN A 126 24.47 -0.20 26.65
C GLN A 126 24.33 -1.07 25.39
N LEU A 127 25.39 -1.20 24.59
CA LEU A 127 25.40 -2.11 23.44
C LEU A 127 25.34 -3.58 23.85
N ASP A 128 25.95 -3.95 24.96
CA ASP A 128 25.86 -5.31 25.52
C ASP A 128 24.44 -5.59 26.03
N VAL A 129 23.80 -4.62 26.68
CA VAL A 129 22.39 -4.68 27.08
C VAL A 129 21.50 -4.81 25.85
N LEU A 130 21.70 -3.96 24.84
CA LEU A 130 20.98 -4.01 23.56
C LEU A 130 21.12 -5.39 22.92
N ARG A 131 22.34 -5.87 22.72
CA ARG A 131 22.61 -7.20 22.14
C ARG A 131 21.87 -8.30 22.90
N THR A 132 21.91 -8.24 24.23
CA THR A 132 21.27 -9.23 25.10
C THR A 132 19.74 -9.17 25.01
N GLN A 133 19.15 -7.99 25.00
CA GLN A 133 17.69 -7.84 24.90
C GLN A 133 17.15 -8.18 23.50
N MET A 134 17.90 -7.87 22.43
CA MET A 134 17.45 -8.08 21.04
C MET A 134 17.27 -9.56 20.69
N ILE A 135 17.87 -10.48 21.47
CA ILE A 135 17.58 -11.91 21.31
C ILE A 135 16.11 -12.21 21.54
N LEU A 136 15.32 -11.34 22.21
CA LEU A 136 13.90 -11.51 22.53
C LEU A 136 12.95 -11.21 21.36
N LEU A 137 13.44 -10.60 20.27
CA LEU A 137 12.59 -10.18 19.15
C LEU A 137 12.34 -11.28 18.12
N PRO A 138 11.20 -11.32 17.41
CA PRO A 138 11.05 -12.14 16.21
C PRO A 138 12.10 -11.80 15.14
N ASP A 139 12.57 -12.78 14.36
CA ASP A 139 13.57 -12.57 13.29
C ASP A 139 13.06 -11.56 12.26
N GLU A 140 11.76 -11.60 11.98
CA GLU A 140 11.06 -10.73 11.04
C GLU A 140 11.11 -9.25 11.46
N MET A 141 11.39 -8.96 12.73
CA MET A 141 11.40 -7.62 13.31
C MET A 141 12.81 -7.09 13.58
N PHE A 142 13.84 -7.94 13.42
CA PHE A 142 15.23 -7.64 13.79
C PHE A 142 15.77 -6.34 13.23
N GLU A 143 15.80 -6.20 11.90
CA GLU A 143 16.46 -5.07 11.27
C GLU A 143 15.90 -3.74 11.78
N PHE A 144 14.57 -3.61 11.80
CA PHE A 144 13.91 -2.35 12.14
C PHE A 144 14.06 -1.99 13.61
N TRP A 145 13.90 -2.95 14.52
CA TRP A 145 13.98 -2.70 15.94
C TRP A 145 15.41 -2.47 16.41
N ILE A 146 16.36 -3.32 16.00
CA ILE A 146 17.76 -3.17 16.37
C ILE A 146 18.29 -1.84 15.84
N SER A 147 18.00 -1.49 14.58
CA SER A 147 18.38 -0.21 14.00
C SER A 147 17.70 0.99 14.68
N SER A 148 16.42 0.84 15.10
CA SER A 148 15.73 1.88 15.87
C SER A 148 16.43 2.14 17.20
N HIS A 149 16.73 1.09 17.96
CA HIS A 149 17.42 1.21 19.25
C HIS A 149 18.88 1.69 19.09
N CYS A 150 19.59 1.24 18.05
CA CYS A 150 20.92 1.76 17.72
C CYS A 150 20.85 3.26 17.43
N GLY A 151 19.89 3.70 16.63
CA GLY A 151 19.72 5.12 16.31
C GLY A 151 19.28 5.97 17.50
N LEU A 152 18.41 5.44 18.38
CA LEU A 152 18.03 6.11 19.62
C LEU A 152 19.22 6.26 20.57
N LEU A 153 19.99 5.18 20.80
CA LEU A 153 21.21 5.24 21.61
C LEU A 153 22.23 6.20 21.00
N LEU A 154 22.34 6.22 19.67
CA LEU A 154 23.20 7.16 18.99
C LEU A 154 22.70 8.60 19.17
N SER A 155 21.39 8.83 19.13
CA SER A 155 20.81 10.14 19.41
C SER A 155 21.17 10.61 20.82
N GLU A 156 21.07 9.76 21.84
CA GLU A 156 21.46 10.14 23.21
C GLU A 156 22.96 10.41 23.36
N THR A 157 23.81 9.79 22.54
CA THR A 157 25.27 9.89 22.65
C THR A 157 25.91 10.89 21.67
N LEU A 158 25.22 11.27 20.59
CA LEU A 158 25.70 12.22 19.56
C LEU A 158 24.97 13.56 19.54
N MET A 159 23.69 13.61 19.95
CA MET A 159 22.91 14.86 19.92
C MET A 159 23.26 15.81 21.08
N ASP A 160 24.25 15.49 21.91
CA ASP A 160 24.94 16.52 22.68
C ASP A 160 25.91 17.24 21.72
N PRO A 161 25.60 18.49 21.31
CA PRO A 161 26.38 19.22 20.31
C PRO A 161 27.84 19.47 20.72
N PHE A 162 28.21 19.17 21.97
CA PHE A 162 29.57 19.31 22.47
C PHE A 162 30.38 18.00 22.48
N ASP A 163 29.80 16.83 22.18
CA ASP A 163 30.45 15.53 22.40
C ASP A 163 30.28 14.49 21.27
N ALA A 164 30.13 14.94 20.02
CA ALA A 164 29.96 14.11 18.80
C ALA A 164 31.18 13.23 18.44
N LYS A 165 31.58 12.33 19.34
CA LYS A 165 32.77 11.48 19.22
C LYS A 165 32.51 10.12 18.57
N CYS A 166 31.27 9.65 18.50
CA CYS A 166 30.94 8.36 17.84
C CYS A 166 30.89 8.48 16.30
N ASP A 167 30.64 9.69 15.79
CA ASP A 167 30.59 10.00 14.37
C ASP A 167 31.27 11.35 14.16
N PRO A 168 32.54 11.38 13.71
CA PRO A 168 33.28 12.61 13.51
C PRO A 168 32.64 13.59 12.52
N LYS A 169 31.75 13.11 11.63
CA LYS A 169 31.04 13.96 10.66
C LYS A 169 29.77 14.58 11.23
N ALA A 170 29.20 13.99 12.29
CA ALA A 170 27.90 14.38 12.80
C ALA A 170 27.82 15.88 13.16
N LEU A 171 28.85 16.45 13.81
CA LEU A 171 28.83 17.87 14.16
C LEU A 171 28.71 18.77 12.91
N GLY A 172 29.48 18.48 11.86
CA GLY A 172 29.41 19.21 10.59
C GLY A 172 28.04 19.07 9.91
N ASP A 173 27.53 17.84 9.86
CA ASP A 173 26.23 17.51 9.26
C ASP A 173 25.06 18.16 10.03
N TYR A 174 25.14 18.28 11.36
CA TYR A 174 24.16 19.01 12.17
C TYR A 174 24.20 20.51 11.93
N VAL A 175 25.39 21.11 11.82
CA VAL A 175 25.53 22.53 11.48
C VAL A 175 24.91 22.79 10.11
N VAL A 176 25.16 21.91 9.14
CA VAL A 176 24.56 21.93 7.81
C VAL A 176 23.02 21.90 7.88
N MET A 177 22.44 20.90 8.55
CA MET A 177 20.98 20.77 8.67
C MET A 177 20.36 22.00 9.35
N ASN A 178 20.95 22.47 10.45
CA ASN A 178 20.44 23.64 11.16
C ASN A 178 20.57 24.93 10.35
N THR A 179 21.62 25.06 9.54
CA THR A 179 21.78 26.20 8.61
C THR A 179 20.67 26.18 7.57
N ALA A 180 20.42 25.05 6.91
CA ALA A 180 19.32 24.91 5.94
C ALA A 180 17.96 25.25 6.57
N VAL A 181 17.67 24.72 7.76
CA VAL A 181 16.43 25.00 8.51
C VAL A 181 16.32 26.48 8.90
N SER A 182 17.43 27.14 9.25
CA SER A 182 17.43 28.56 9.61
C SER A 182 17.01 29.47 8.45
N LEU A 183 17.26 29.06 7.21
CA LEU A 183 16.91 29.79 5.98
C LEU A 183 15.44 29.64 5.58
N LEU A 184 14.69 28.72 6.20
CA LEU A 184 13.28 28.50 5.88
C LEU A 184 12.42 29.69 6.29
N ALA A 185 11.43 30.03 5.46
CA ALA A 185 10.45 31.08 5.71
C ALA A 185 9.27 30.58 6.58
N VAL A 186 9.58 29.91 7.71
CA VAL A 186 8.61 29.35 8.67
C VAL A 186 8.85 29.86 10.09
N GLY A 187 7.88 29.65 10.98
CA GLY A 187 7.96 30.09 12.38
C GLY A 187 9.08 29.41 13.17
N ALA A 188 9.53 30.03 14.25
CA ALA A 188 10.61 29.49 15.10
C ALA A 188 10.26 28.12 15.70
N LEU A 189 8.98 27.88 16.02
CA LEU A 189 8.50 26.59 16.50
C LEU A 189 8.65 25.51 15.42
N ASP A 190 8.24 25.80 14.19
CA ASP A 190 8.36 24.87 13.06
C ASP A 190 9.82 24.57 12.75
N LYS A 191 10.70 25.58 12.74
CA LYS A 191 12.15 25.38 12.60
C LYS A 191 12.68 24.40 13.63
N ARG A 192 12.31 24.56 14.90
CA ARG A 192 12.72 23.64 15.98
C ARG A 192 12.19 22.22 15.75
N SER A 193 10.94 22.08 15.33
CA SER A 193 10.33 20.79 15.01
C SER A 193 11.04 20.10 13.83
N ILE A 194 11.29 20.84 12.74
CA ILE A 194 12.01 20.34 11.55
C ILE A 194 13.42 19.89 11.94
N SER A 195 14.18 20.73 12.67
CA SER A 195 15.52 20.35 13.15
C SER A 195 15.50 19.10 14.03
N THR A 196 14.49 18.96 14.89
CA THR A 196 14.34 17.77 15.76
C THR A 196 14.06 16.51 14.91
N VAL A 197 13.12 16.60 13.97
CA VAL A 197 12.76 15.49 13.07
C VAL A 197 13.96 15.09 12.21
N LEU A 198 14.65 16.04 11.59
CA LEU A 198 15.85 15.79 10.79
C LEU A 198 16.97 15.16 11.63
N GLY A 199 17.22 15.68 12.82
CA GLY A 199 18.28 15.16 13.68
C GLY A 199 18.02 13.74 14.18
N MET A 200 16.78 13.43 14.56
CA MET A 200 16.37 12.06 14.89
C MET A 200 16.49 11.14 13.67
N THR A 201 16.03 11.59 12.51
CA THR A 201 16.10 10.84 11.24
C THR A 201 17.56 10.52 10.90
N TYR A 202 18.46 11.48 11.01
CA TYR A 202 19.91 11.31 10.79
C TYR A 202 20.50 10.19 11.67
N CYS A 203 20.21 10.20 12.98
CA CYS A 203 20.68 9.18 13.91
C CYS A 203 20.13 7.78 13.60
N LEU A 204 18.89 7.70 13.12
CA LEU A 204 18.21 6.45 12.79
C LEU A 204 18.77 5.78 11.53
N PHE A 205 19.49 6.49 10.68
CA PHE A 205 20.24 5.87 9.57
C PHE A 205 21.67 5.51 9.98
N PRO A 206 22.22 4.38 9.50
CA PRO A 206 23.64 4.08 9.69
C PRO A 206 24.50 5.13 8.96
N PRO A 207 25.73 5.43 9.42
CA PRO A 207 26.60 6.45 8.83
C PRO A 207 26.73 6.39 7.31
N SER A 208 26.81 5.18 6.73
CA SER A 208 26.92 4.97 5.28
C SER A 208 25.71 5.41 4.45
N ARG A 209 24.57 5.74 5.09
CA ARG A 209 23.34 6.18 4.41
C ARG A 209 22.96 7.63 4.70
N ARG A 210 23.75 8.34 5.50
CA ARG A 210 23.40 9.72 5.93
C ARG A 210 23.65 10.76 4.85
N GLU A 211 24.63 10.52 3.99
CA GLU A 211 24.99 11.44 2.90
C GLU A 211 23.80 11.77 2.00
N SER A 212 22.94 10.79 1.68
CA SER A 212 21.72 11.03 0.91
C SER A 212 20.75 11.99 1.60
N LEU A 213 20.60 11.90 2.92
CA LEU A 213 19.77 12.82 3.70
C LEU A 213 20.38 14.23 3.73
N ILE A 214 21.70 14.31 3.94
CA ILE A 214 22.40 15.60 3.96
C ILE A 214 22.33 16.29 2.60
N ASN A 215 22.54 15.55 1.52
CA ASN A 215 22.41 16.08 0.16
C ASN A 215 20.98 16.56 -0.12
N LEU A 216 19.96 15.84 0.36
CA LEU A 216 18.56 16.24 0.23
C LEU A 216 18.27 17.56 0.95
N VAL A 217 18.85 17.77 2.14
CA VAL A 217 18.66 18.97 2.96
C VAL A 217 19.51 20.16 2.46
N MET A 218 20.69 19.89 1.90
CA MET A 218 21.64 20.93 1.46
C MET A 218 21.24 21.63 0.17
N ASP A 219 20.44 20.98 -0.68
CA ASP A 219 20.04 21.56 -1.95
C ASP A 219 18.99 22.67 -1.72
N PRO A 220 19.31 23.94 -2.06
CA PRO A 220 18.39 25.05 -1.85
C PRO A 220 17.06 24.89 -2.61
N SER A 221 17.06 24.15 -3.72
CA SER A 221 15.85 23.87 -4.49
C SER A 221 14.84 22.99 -3.74
N HIS A 222 15.29 22.25 -2.72
CA HIS A 222 14.44 21.37 -1.91
C HIS A 222 13.90 22.06 -0.65
N HIS A 223 14.39 23.26 -0.31
CA HIS A 223 14.05 23.93 0.94
C HIS A 223 12.54 24.19 1.08
N THR A 224 11.82 24.41 -0.02
CA THR A 224 10.37 24.60 -0.03
C THR A 224 9.59 23.35 0.39
N ALA A 225 10.20 22.16 0.31
CA ALA A 225 9.59 20.89 0.72
C ALA A 225 9.89 20.53 2.18
N LEU A 226 10.97 21.05 2.80
CA LEU A 226 11.36 20.72 4.17
C LEU A 226 10.28 20.96 5.25
N PRO A 227 9.45 22.04 5.19
CA PRO A 227 8.36 22.24 6.14
C PRO A 227 7.32 21.11 6.16
N LEU A 228 7.22 20.33 5.07
CA LEU A 228 6.34 19.17 4.97
C LEU A 228 6.62 18.14 6.07
N LEU A 229 7.87 18.02 6.52
CA LEU A 229 8.29 17.01 7.49
C LEU A 229 7.44 17.05 8.77
N VAL A 230 7.08 18.24 9.26
CA VAL A 230 6.27 18.36 10.49
C VAL A 230 4.85 17.83 10.29
N ARG A 231 4.24 18.15 9.15
CA ARG A 231 2.89 17.70 8.80
C ARG A 231 2.87 16.18 8.53
N ALA A 232 3.82 15.70 7.73
CA ALA A 232 3.99 14.29 7.42
C ALA A 232 4.21 13.44 8.68
N ASP A 233 5.00 13.96 9.61
CA ASP A 233 5.30 13.33 10.89
C ASP A 233 4.06 13.18 11.78
N ASP A 234 3.25 14.24 11.88
CA ASP A 234 1.97 14.21 12.60
C ASP A 234 0.99 13.20 11.99
N VAL A 235 0.89 13.14 10.66
CA VAL A 235 0.05 12.16 9.96
C VAL A 235 0.53 10.73 10.25
N LEU A 236 1.83 10.47 10.14
CA LEU A 236 2.39 9.14 10.42
C LEU A 236 2.11 8.68 11.85
N VAL A 237 2.33 9.54 12.84
CA VAL A 237 2.08 9.22 14.25
C VAL A 237 0.60 8.93 14.52
N LYS A 238 -0.31 9.67 13.88
CA LYS A 238 -1.76 9.48 14.04
C LYS A 238 -2.30 8.26 13.29
N ARG A 239 -1.79 7.98 12.08
CA ARG A 239 -2.29 6.93 11.18
C ARG A 239 -1.67 5.56 11.44
N VAL A 240 -0.42 5.51 11.94
CA VAL A 240 0.36 4.28 12.02
C VAL A 240 0.69 3.96 13.49
N PRO A 241 -0.20 3.28 14.23
CA PRO A 241 -0.06 3.10 15.68
C PRO A 241 1.11 2.20 16.11
N SER A 242 1.66 1.39 15.22
CA SER A 242 2.78 0.46 15.48
C SER A 242 4.09 0.90 14.83
N LEU A 243 4.23 2.21 14.59
CA LEU A 243 5.38 2.80 13.92
C LEU A 243 6.63 2.76 14.82
N THR A 244 7.66 2.02 14.39
CA THR A 244 8.97 2.11 15.05
C THR A 244 9.71 3.37 14.60
N PRO A 245 10.68 3.89 15.39
CA PRO A 245 11.48 5.07 15.00
C PRO A 245 12.08 4.96 13.59
N LEU A 246 12.68 3.82 13.23
CA LEU A 246 13.24 3.66 11.88
C LEU A 246 12.18 3.68 10.77
N HIS A 247 11.00 3.08 10.99
CA HIS A 247 9.91 3.15 10.00
C HIS A 247 9.49 4.60 9.77
N ARG A 248 9.36 5.37 10.85
CA ARG A 248 9.05 6.81 10.81
C ARG A 248 10.09 7.58 9.99
N ALA A 249 11.38 7.42 10.32
CA ALA A 249 12.47 8.08 9.60
C ALA A 249 12.50 7.72 8.10
N ARG A 250 12.34 6.43 7.76
CA ARG A 250 12.31 5.99 6.36
C ARG A 250 11.10 6.56 5.60
N ALA A 251 9.92 6.54 6.21
CA ALA A 251 8.71 7.10 5.59
C ALA A 251 8.86 8.60 5.32
N LEU A 252 9.37 9.36 6.31
CA LEU A 252 9.61 10.80 6.16
C LEU A 252 10.61 11.12 5.05
N VAL A 253 11.73 10.39 4.96
CA VAL A 253 12.71 10.60 3.89
C VAL A 253 12.13 10.23 2.52
N ASN A 254 11.35 9.16 2.43
CA ASN A 254 10.69 8.77 1.18
C ASN A 254 9.68 9.83 0.73
N MET A 255 8.82 10.30 1.64
CA MET A 255 7.85 11.37 1.35
C MET A 255 8.56 12.63 0.87
N LEU A 256 9.59 13.08 1.59
CA LEU A 256 10.35 14.26 1.21
C LEU A 256 11.04 14.09 -0.15
N SER A 257 11.66 12.93 -0.39
CA SER A 257 12.34 12.63 -1.66
C SER A 257 11.35 12.59 -2.83
N GLU A 258 10.15 12.06 -2.63
CA GLU A 258 9.11 11.97 -3.66
C GLU A 258 8.52 13.34 -4.00
N VAL A 259 8.24 14.17 -2.98
CA VAL A 259 7.79 15.56 -3.15
C VAL A 259 8.84 16.39 -3.90
N VAL A 260 10.10 16.26 -3.52
CA VAL A 260 11.24 16.89 -4.20
C VAL A 260 11.36 16.42 -5.65
N ALA A 261 11.29 15.11 -5.91
CA ALA A 261 11.39 14.56 -7.26
C ALA A 261 10.26 15.03 -8.19
N GLN A 262 9.10 15.35 -7.63
CA GLN A 262 7.96 15.92 -8.36
C GLN A 262 7.98 17.45 -8.45
N GLY A 263 9.00 18.11 -7.88
CA GLY A 263 9.12 19.57 -7.89
C GLY A 263 8.01 20.29 -7.11
N LEU A 264 7.44 19.63 -6.11
CA LEU A 264 6.34 20.14 -5.30
C LEU A 264 6.85 20.95 -4.10
N ASP A 265 6.11 21.97 -3.70
CA ASP A 265 6.34 22.68 -2.43
C ASP A 265 5.50 22.07 -1.29
N CYS A 266 5.73 22.52 -0.04
CA CYS A 266 5.00 22.01 1.12
C CYS A 266 3.50 22.40 1.16
N ASN A 267 3.07 23.35 0.35
CA ASN A 267 1.69 23.85 0.27
C ASN A 267 0.92 23.27 -0.92
N ASP A 268 1.58 22.56 -1.84
CA ASP A 268 0.92 21.89 -2.96
C ASP A 268 -0.01 20.78 -2.43
N PRO A 269 -1.32 20.79 -2.77
CA PRO A 269 -2.26 19.77 -2.32
C PRO A 269 -1.84 18.33 -2.67
N ARG A 270 -1.09 18.13 -3.76
CA ARG A 270 -0.57 16.81 -4.16
C ARG A 270 0.46 16.26 -3.17
N ALA A 271 1.09 17.12 -2.36
CA ALA A 271 1.98 16.66 -1.29
C ALA A 271 1.20 15.89 -0.21
N ASP A 272 -0.07 16.24 0.04
CA ASP A 272 -0.92 15.50 0.98
C ASP A 272 -1.29 14.11 0.45
N ASP A 273 -1.53 13.99 -0.86
CA ASP A 273 -1.74 12.69 -1.52
C ASP A 273 -0.51 11.78 -1.35
N ILE A 274 0.70 12.33 -1.49
CA ILE A 274 1.96 11.60 -1.26
C ILE A 274 2.09 11.17 0.21
N ILE A 275 1.79 12.07 1.16
CA ILE A 275 1.83 11.75 2.60
C ILE A 275 0.87 10.59 2.90
N GLU A 276 -0.39 10.68 2.47
CA GLU A 276 -1.39 9.65 2.75
C GLU A 276 -1.03 8.32 2.07
N ALA A 277 -0.57 8.34 0.81
CA ALA A 277 -0.11 7.15 0.11
C ALA A 277 1.07 6.47 0.83
N GLN A 278 2.07 7.24 1.26
CA GLN A 278 3.24 6.72 1.99
C GLN A 278 2.88 6.24 3.40
N ALA A 279 1.92 6.87 4.07
CA ALA A 279 1.40 6.39 5.36
C ALA A 279 0.71 5.02 5.22
N VAL A 280 -0.13 4.85 4.19
CA VAL A 280 -0.77 3.56 3.86
C VAL A 280 0.28 2.49 3.50
N GLN A 281 1.28 2.83 2.69
CA GLN A 281 2.37 1.92 2.34
C GLN A 281 3.16 1.48 3.57
N THR A 282 3.46 2.42 4.48
CA THR A 282 4.18 2.17 5.73
C THR A 282 3.37 1.24 6.65
N GLN A 283 2.08 1.51 6.83
CA GLN A 283 1.17 0.65 7.61
C GLN A 283 1.12 -0.76 7.02
N SER A 284 0.91 -0.90 5.71
CA SER A 284 0.89 -2.20 5.02
C SER A 284 2.21 -2.97 5.18
N HIS A 285 3.34 -2.27 5.19
CA HIS A 285 4.63 -2.91 5.44
C HIS A 285 4.75 -3.44 6.87
N ILE A 286 4.34 -2.65 7.87
CA ILE A 286 4.34 -3.04 9.28
C ILE A 286 3.40 -4.22 9.51
N ASP A 287 2.19 -4.19 8.94
CA ASP A 287 1.21 -5.28 9.04
C ASP A 287 1.75 -6.60 8.48
N ARG A 288 2.52 -6.54 7.39
CA ARG A 288 3.19 -7.73 6.83
C ARG A 288 4.22 -8.32 7.79
N PHE A 289 4.99 -7.51 8.50
CA PHE A 289 5.93 -8.02 9.50
C PHE A 289 5.21 -8.69 10.67
N PHE A 290 4.20 -8.02 11.23
CA PHE A 290 3.42 -8.57 12.33
C PHE A 290 2.65 -9.84 11.93
N SER A 291 2.15 -9.92 10.69
CA SER A 291 1.50 -11.14 10.21
C SER A 291 2.47 -12.32 10.18
N ARG A 292 3.69 -12.14 9.64
CA ARG A 292 4.68 -13.22 9.63
C ARG A 292 5.09 -13.64 11.04
N ALA A 293 5.35 -12.68 11.93
CA ALA A 293 5.67 -12.97 13.32
C ALA A 293 4.53 -13.72 14.04
N ARG A 294 3.28 -13.37 13.75
CA ARG A 294 2.08 -14.08 14.21
C ARG A 294 2.06 -15.50 13.67
N ASP A 295 2.29 -15.72 12.38
CA ASP A 295 2.26 -17.06 11.77
C ASP A 295 3.32 -17.98 12.38
N THR A 296 4.54 -17.46 12.57
CA THR A 296 5.64 -18.14 13.28
C THR A 296 5.25 -18.50 14.72
N THR A 297 4.57 -17.60 15.43
CA THR A 297 4.06 -17.84 16.79
C THR A 297 2.98 -18.93 16.81
N LEU A 298 2.03 -18.87 15.89
CA LEU A 298 0.95 -19.85 15.79
C LEU A 298 1.49 -21.25 15.49
N ALA A 299 2.48 -21.35 14.59
CA ALA A 299 3.16 -22.61 14.30
C ALA A 299 3.81 -23.19 15.56
N ALA A 300 4.54 -22.38 16.32
CA ALA A 300 5.20 -22.83 17.55
C ALA A 300 4.21 -23.23 18.65
N LEU A 301 3.10 -22.50 18.82
CA LEU A 301 2.06 -22.87 19.78
C LEU A 301 1.41 -24.21 19.43
N LYS A 302 1.22 -24.50 18.13
CA LYS A 302 0.72 -25.79 17.64
C LYS A 302 1.67 -26.94 17.94
N THR A 303 2.99 -26.72 17.88
CA THR A 303 4.00 -27.72 18.24
C THR A 303 4.26 -27.81 19.75
N GLY A 304 3.45 -27.14 20.58
CA GLY A 304 3.55 -27.22 22.03
C GLY A 304 4.62 -26.33 22.66
N ALA A 305 5.18 -25.36 21.95
CA ALA A 305 6.20 -24.47 22.50
C ALA A 305 5.68 -23.74 23.76
N PRO A 306 6.38 -23.85 24.91
CA PRO A 306 5.96 -23.17 26.12
C PRO A 306 6.33 -21.68 26.01
N MET A 307 5.34 -20.81 26.15
CA MET A 307 5.49 -19.33 26.15
C MET A 307 4.91 -18.72 27.43
N GLY A 308 4.93 -19.49 28.53
CA GLY A 308 4.39 -19.08 29.82
C GLY A 308 2.92 -18.65 29.78
N THR A 309 2.58 -17.72 30.68
CA THR A 309 1.26 -17.10 30.83
C THR A 309 0.77 -16.42 29.55
N ARG A 310 1.66 -15.75 28.79
CA ARG A 310 1.33 -15.12 27.50
C ARG A 310 1.00 -16.14 26.41
N GLY A 311 1.64 -17.31 26.41
CA GLY A 311 1.28 -18.43 25.54
C GLY A 311 -0.12 -18.97 25.82
N ILE A 312 -0.44 -19.14 27.11
CA ILE A 312 -1.78 -19.56 27.56
C ILE A 312 -2.82 -18.51 27.14
N ALA A 313 -2.57 -17.23 27.44
CA ALA A 313 -3.44 -16.13 27.05
C ALA A 313 -3.65 -16.06 25.53
N THR A 314 -2.61 -16.29 24.74
CA THR A 314 -2.69 -16.34 23.27
C THR A 314 -3.58 -17.49 22.81
N ARG A 315 -3.39 -18.70 23.35
CA ARG A 315 -4.25 -19.86 23.03
C ARG A 315 -5.71 -19.60 23.41
N THR A 316 -5.96 -19.08 24.62
CA THR A 316 -7.29 -18.69 25.08
C THR A 316 -7.93 -17.64 24.16
N THR A 317 -7.15 -16.64 23.74
CA THR A 317 -7.61 -15.60 22.82
C THR A 317 -8.03 -16.19 21.47
N LEU A 318 -7.21 -17.08 20.90
CA LEU A 318 -7.51 -17.75 19.62
C LEU A 318 -8.72 -18.68 19.73
N LEU A 319 -8.90 -19.34 20.88
CA LEU A 319 -10.09 -20.16 21.15
C LEU A 319 -11.34 -19.28 21.25
N ASN A 320 -11.27 -18.16 21.97
CA ASN A 320 -12.37 -17.21 22.07
C ASN A 320 -12.76 -16.65 20.69
N MET A 321 -11.78 -16.31 19.84
CA MET A 321 -12.06 -15.89 18.46
C MET A 321 -12.78 -16.98 17.66
N ARG A 322 -12.29 -18.22 17.70
CA ARG A 322 -12.95 -19.37 17.06
C ARG A 322 -14.37 -19.58 17.59
N MET A 323 -14.61 -19.37 18.88
CA MET A 323 -15.95 -19.44 19.47
C MET A 323 -16.87 -18.30 19.03
N ILE A 324 -16.36 -17.06 18.95
CA ILE A 324 -17.13 -15.91 18.44
C ILE A 324 -17.52 -16.15 16.99
N GLU A 325 -16.57 -16.57 16.16
CA GLU A 325 -16.81 -16.93 14.75
C GLU A 325 -17.88 -18.03 14.66
N ARG A 326 -17.83 -19.05 15.52
CA ARG A 326 -18.85 -20.10 15.57
C ARG A 326 -20.22 -19.60 15.99
N LYS A 327 -20.32 -18.76 17.02
CA LYS A 327 -21.59 -18.16 17.45
C LYS A 327 -22.21 -17.32 16.32
N LEU A 328 -21.37 -16.60 15.58
CA LEU A 328 -21.80 -15.89 14.38
C LEU A 328 -22.28 -16.88 13.30
N ASN A 329 -21.52 -17.95 13.03
CA ASN A 329 -21.89 -18.97 12.05
C ASN A 329 -23.25 -19.61 12.34
N ILE A 330 -23.51 -19.96 13.61
CA ILE A 330 -24.80 -20.53 14.03
C ILE A 330 -25.92 -19.53 13.82
N ARG A 331 -25.72 -18.26 14.22
CA ARG A 331 -26.72 -17.20 14.04
C ARG A 331 -27.07 -17.01 12.57
N LEU A 332 -26.05 -16.89 11.71
CA LEU A 332 -26.25 -16.67 10.28
C LEU A 332 -26.89 -17.89 9.58
N ASN A 333 -26.55 -19.11 10.01
CA ASN A 333 -27.21 -20.32 9.50
C ASN A 333 -28.69 -20.41 9.94
N LEU A 334 -29.01 -20.04 11.17
CA LEU A 334 -30.40 -20.01 11.67
C LEU A 334 -31.27 -18.98 10.95
N THR A 335 -30.71 -17.79 10.64
CA THR A 335 -31.40 -16.78 9.83
C THR A 335 -31.74 -17.32 8.44
N ARG A 336 -30.94 -18.26 7.90
CA ARG A 336 -31.19 -18.88 6.60
C ARG A 336 -32.30 -19.95 6.61
N THR A 337 -32.39 -20.76 7.67
CA THR A 337 -33.37 -21.86 7.75
C THR A 337 -34.80 -21.41 8.03
N ASN A 338 -35.03 -20.15 8.40
CA ASN A 338 -36.36 -19.59 8.67
C ASN A 338 -36.78 -18.51 7.63
N PRO A 339 -37.05 -18.85 6.36
CA PRO A 339 -37.58 -17.88 5.40
C PRO A 339 -39.13 -17.72 5.47
N VAL A 340 -39.83 -18.31 6.45
CA VAL A 340 -41.31 -18.30 6.51
C VAL A 340 -41.79 -17.73 7.84
N GLN A 341 -42.04 -16.41 7.89
CA GLN A 341 -43.20 -15.76 8.53
C GLN A 341 -43.02 -14.22 8.61
N THR A 342 -42.96 -13.54 7.46
CA THR A 342 -43.44 -12.16 7.34
C THR A 342 -43.93 -11.94 5.91
N GLY A 343 -45.01 -12.63 5.56
CA GLY A 343 -45.87 -12.13 4.50
C GLY A 343 -46.59 -10.89 5.01
N LEU A 344 -46.05 -9.70 4.77
CA LEU A 344 -46.81 -8.46 4.77
C LEU A 344 -46.24 -7.49 3.72
N ALA A 345 -47.05 -7.32 2.66
CA ALA A 345 -47.19 -6.14 1.82
C ALA A 345 -45.92 -5.54 1.16
N SER A 346 -45.80 -5.84 -0.14
CA SER A 346 -45.29 -4.97 -1.20
C SER A 346 -45.41 -3.47 -0.86
N LYS A 347 -44.28 -2.85 -0.51
CA LYS A 347 -44.03 -1.42 -0.73
C LYS A 347 -42.74 -1.30 -1.54
N SER A 348 -42.80 -0.45 -2.56
CA SER A 348 -41.80 -0.22 -3.59
C SER A 348 -40.38 -0.05 -3.06
N PRO A 349 -39.34 -0.47 -3.83
CA PRO A 349 -37.95 -0.25 -3.45
C PRO A 349 -37.60 1.22 -3.70
N GLN A 350 -37.65 2.04 -2.64
CA GLN A 350 -36.82 3.23 -2.59
C GLN A 350 -35.40 2.79 -2.21
N ALA A 351 -34.44 3.40 -2.89
CA ALA A 351 -33.01 3.16 -2.73
C ALA A 351 -32.55 3.48 -1.30
N ASP A 352 -32.54 2.45 -0.45
CA ASP A 352 -31.67 2.43 0.72
C ASP A 352 -30.39 1.68 0.34
N THR A 353 -29.32 2.45 0.32
CA THR A 353 -27.94 2.01 0.17
C THR A 353 -27.51 1.10 1.32
N THR A 354 -26.82 0.02 0.96
CA THR A 354 -25.76 -0.66 1.74
C THR A 354 -26.13 -1.40 3.03
N ASP A 355 -26.93 -2.47 2.92
CA ASP A 355 -26.82 -3.60 3.85
C ASP A 355 -26.89 -4.92 3.08
N MET A 356 -25.88 -5.17 2.23
CA MET A 356 -25.71 -6.44 1.52
C MET A 356 -25.36 -7.54 2.53
N GLU A 357 -26.43 -8.19 2.99
CA GLU A 357 -26.58 -9.43 3.76
C GLU A 357 -25.28 -10.12 4.25
N PRO A 358 -24.94 -10.00 5.56
CA PRO A 358 -23.89 -10.77 6.21
C PRO A 358 -23.94 -12.29 5.93
N VAL A 359 -25.11 -12.83 5.60
CA VAL A 359 -25.35 -14.23 5.22
C VAL A 359 -24.68 -14.58 3.87
N HIS A 360 -24.71 -13.69 2.88
CA HIS A 360 -24.09 -13.92 1.58
C HIS A 360 -22.57 -13.89 1.65
N ALA A 361 -21.99 -12.86 2.30
CA ALA A 361 -20.55 -12.76 2.52
C ALA A 361 -20.01 -13.95 3.34
N TRP A 362 -20.77 -14.37 4.34
CA TRP A 362 -20.48 -15.57 5.13
C TRP A 362 -20.47 -16.85 4.29
N SER A 363 -21.47 -17.02 3.41
CA SER A 363 -21.58 -18.21 2.56
C SER A 363 -20.40 -18.30 1.58
N VAL A 364 -20.02 -17.17 0.97
CA VAL A 364 -18.83 -17.05 0.11
C VAL A 364 -17.56 -17.43 0.87
N ALA A 365 -17.33 -16.84 2.04
CA ALA A 365 -16.15 -17.13 2.85
C ALA A 365 -16.07 -18.62 3.26
N ARG A 366 -17.21 -19.25 3.56
CA ARG A 366 -17.29 -20.67 3.88
C ARG A 366 -16.96 -21.55 2.69
N LEU A 367 -17.53 -21.26 1.52
CA LEU A 367 -17.25 -22.06 0.32
C LEU A 367 -15.77 -21.95 -0.09
N VAL A 368 -15.19 -20.74 -0.09
CA VAL A 368 -13.75 -20.50 -0.35
C VAL A 368 -12.87 -21.36 0.57
N ARG A 369 -13.21 -21.43 1.86
CA ARG A 369 -12.49 -22.27 2.83
C ARG A 369 -12.58 -23.75 2.50
N TRP A 370 -13.75 -24.25 2.10
CA TRP A 370 -13.95 -25.67 1.81
C TRP A 370 -13.29 -26.12 0.50
N ILE A 371 -13.21 -25.23 -0.49
CA ILE A 371 -12.53 -25.52 -1.76
C ILE A 371 -11.03 -25.19 -1.72
N GLU A 372 -10.54 -24.58 -0.63
CA GLU A 372 -9.15 -24.16 -0.43
C GLU A 372 -8.60 -23.24 -1.54
N GLY A 373 -9.43 -22.33 -2.05
CA GLY A 373 -9.06 -21.44 -3.15
C GLY A 373 -10.15 -20.43 -3.53
N PRO A 374 -9.88 -19.48 -4.44
CA PRO A 374 -10.89 -18.55 -4.93
C PRO A 374 -12.01 -19.30 -5.65
N LEU A 375 -13.24 -18.79 -5.53
CA LEU A 375 -14.42 -19.39 -6.17
C LEU A 375 -14.30 -19.49 -7.69
N THR A 376 -13.53 -18.56 -8.26
CA THR A 376 -13.28 -18.41 -9.67
C THR A 376 -12.19 -19.33 -10.20
N GLU A 377 -11.36 -19.97 -9.37
CA GLU A 377 -10.42 -20.94 -9.91
C GLU A 377 -11.17 -22.16 -10.48
N ARG A 378 -10.82 -22.56 -11.71
CA ARG A 378 -11.28 -23.85 -12.26
C ARG A 378 -10.83 -24.96 -11.31
N SER A 379 -11.78 -25.71 -10.76
CA SER A 379 -11.47 -26.71 -9.74
C SER A 379 -10.48 -27.74 -10.28
N THR A 380 -9.25 -27.73 -9.76
CA THR A 380 -8.28 -28.80 -10.02
C THR A 380 -8.66 -30.10 -9.30
N ARG A 381 -9.59 -30.02 -8.33
CA ARG A 381 -10.00 -31.12 -7.45
C ARG A 381 -11.43 -31.65 -7.72
N GLY A 382 -12.10 -31.15 -8.78
CA GLY A 382 -13.48 -31.50 -9.12
C GLY A 382 -14.52 -30.94 -8.15
N ARG A 383 -15.75 -31.46 -8.22
CA ARG A 383 -16.89 -31.11 -7.34
C ARG A 383 -16.56 -31.25 -5.84
N LEU A 384 -17.09 -30.34 -5.01
CA LEU A 384 -16.93 -30.40 -3.56
C LEU A 384 -17.57 -31.66 -2.96
N ASN A 385 -16.75 -32.44 -2.22
CA ASN A 385 -17.24 -33.60 -1.48
C ASN A 385 -17.89 -33.17 -0.15
N ARG A 386 -19.23 -33.08 -0.16
CA ARG A 386 -20.04 -32.64 1.00
C ARG A 386 -19.80 -33.49 2.25
N GLN A 387 -19.62 -34.80 2.10
CA GLN A 387 -19.35 -35.72 3.22
C GLN A 387 -18.02 -35.43 3.89
N THR A 388 -16.98 -35.17 3.09
CA THR A 388 -15.66 -34.82 3.61
C THR A 388 -15.70 -33.50 4.38
N VAL A 389 -16.42 -32.49 3.88
CA VAL A 389 -16.60 -31.21 4.56
C VAL A 389 -17.30 -31.39 5.92
N VAL A 390 -18.41 -32.12 5.95
CA VAL A 390 -19.13 -32.42 7.21
C VAL A 390 -18.21 -33.13 8.22
N ALA A 391 -17.43 -34.12 7.76
CA ALA A 391 -16.50 -34.85 8.62
C ALA A 391 -15.37 -33.95 9.16
N GLN A 392 -14.83 -33.06 8.34
CA GLN A 392 -13.80 -32.09 8.73
C GLN A 392 -14.32 -31.07 9.75
N GLU A 393 -15.51 -30.50 9.54
CA GLU A 393 -16.13 -29.57 10.49
C GLU A 393 -16.42 -30.28 11.83
N LYS A 394 -16.89 -31.53 11.80
CA LYS A 394 -17.09 -32.34 13.00
C LYS A 394 -15.78 -32.61 13.75
N ALA A 395 -14.71 -32.95 13.04
CA ALA A 395 -13.39 -33.14 13.64
C ALA A 395 -12.85 -31.85 14.27
N ALA A 396 -13.02 -30.69 13.60
CA ALA A 396 -12.63 -29.39 14.12
C ALA A 396 -13.43 -28.99 15.38
N LEU A 397 -14.73 -29.34 15.46
CA LEU A 397 -15.54 -29.15 16.67
C LEU A 397 -15.00 -29.98 17.84
N GLN A 398 -14.66 -31.25 17.59
CA GLN A 398 -14.09 -32.13 18.62
C GLN A 398 -12.72 -31.66 19.10
N GLN A 399 -11.87 -31.19 18.20
CA GLN A 399 -10.55 -30.67 18.53
C GLN A 399 -10.64 -29.40 19.40
N ASP A 400 -11.50 -28.45 19.02
CA ASP A 400 -11.72 -27.24 19.83
C ASP A 400 -12.30 -27.58 21.21
N ALA A 401 -13.19 -28.57 21.32
CA ALA A 401 -13.70 -29.02 22.62
C ALA A 401 -12.59 -29.63 23.50
N LYS A 402 -11.62 -30.34 22.91
CA LYS A 402 -10.43 -30.83 23.62
C LYS A 402 -9.53 -29.67 24.07
N GLU A 403 -9.30 -28.70 23.19
CA GLU A 403 -8.47 -27.51 23.50
C GLU A 403 -9.10 -26.65 24.60
N LEU A 404 -10.43 -26.44 24.58
CA LEU A 404 -11.16 -25.73 25.63
C LEU A 404 -11.01 -26.40 26.99
N ARG A 405 -11.15 -27.73 27.05
CA ARG A 405 -10.92 -28.49 28.29
C ARG A 405 -9.47 -28.37 28.77
N ALA A 406 -8.50 -28.38 27.85
CA ALA A 406 -7.09 -28.26 28.19
C ALA A 406 -6.73 -26.88 28.77
N VAL A 407 -7.47 -25.82 28.42
CA VAL A 407 -7.29 -24.48 28.99
C VAL A 407 -8.27 -24.16 30.14
N GLY A 408 -9.03 -25.16 30.62
CA GLY A 408 -9.95 -25.00 31.75
C GLY A 408 -11.24 -24.22 31.43
N LEU A 409 -11.60 -24.07 30.16
CA LEU A 409 -12.84 -23.42 29.73
C LEU A 409 -13.97 -24.44 29.52
N THR A 410 -15.18 -24.08 29.94
CA THR A 410 -16.39 -24.89 29.71
C THR A 410 -16.82 -24.76 28.25
N ALA A 411 -16.95 -25.89 27.56
CA ALA A 411 -17.58 -25.90 26.25
C ALA A 411 -19.09 -25.62 26.43
N ASP A 412 -19.58 -24.54 25.82
CA ASP A 412 -21.02 -24.32 25.63
C ASP A 412 -21.65 -25.56 24.95
N ALA A 413 -22.97 -25.75 25.09
CA ALA A 413 -23.69 -26.84 24.45
C ALA A 413 -23.29 -26.97 22.97
N ALA A 414 -22.88 -28.17 22.57
CA ALA A 414 -22.33 -28.41 21.24
C ALA A 414 -23.34 -27.94 20.18
N PRO A 415 -22.97 -27.02 19.28
CA PRO A 415 -23.87 -26.61 18.22
C PRO A 415 -24.31 -27.81 17.37
N ALA A 416 -25.52 -27.73 16.82
CA ALA A 416 -26.01 -28.73 15.89
C ALA A 416 -24.97 -29.00 14.78
N ALA A 417 -24.72 -30.27 14.50
CA ALA A 417 -23.73 -30.66 13.51
C ALA A 417 -24.21 -30.24 12.11
N LEU A 418 -23.30 -29.65 11.33
CA LEU A 418 -23.53 -29.29 9.94
C LEU A 418 -23.91 -30.52 9.11
N THR A 419 -24.96 -30.43 8.32
CA THR A 419 -25.47 -31.49 7.43
C THR A 419 -25.00 -31.28 5.98
N GLU A 420 -25.08 -32.34 5.16
CA GLU A 420 -24.72 -32.24 3.73
C GLU A 420 -25.61 -31.26 2.96
N ASP A 421 -26.90 -31.20 3.32
CA ASP A 421 -27.87 -30.27 2.72
C ASP A 421 -27.52 -28.82 3.03
N GLU A 422 -27.11 -28.53 4.27
CA GLU A 422 -26.64 -27.20 4.66
C GLU A 422 -25.37 -26.80 3.89
N VAL A 423 -24.42 -27.72 3.70
CA VAL A 423 -23.23 -27.50 2.85
C VAL A 423 -23.65 -27.21 1.41
N GLY A 424 -24.59 -28.00 0.86
CA GLY A 424 -25.13 -27.79 -0.47
C GLY A 424 -25.75 -26.41 -0.65
N GLN A 425 -26.56 -25.98 0.31
CA GLN A 425 -27.18 -24.66 0.27
C GLN A 425 -26.13 -23.54 0.43
N VAL A 426 -25.11 -23.68 1.30
CA VAL A 426 -24.05 -22.66 1.45
C VAL A 426 -23.29 -22.48 0.15
N MET A 427 -22.96 -23.58 -0.51
CA MET A 427 -22.28 -23.57 -1.80
C MET A 427 -23.12 -22.84 -2.85
N THR A 428 -24.39 -23.18 -2.92
CA THR A 428 -25.37 -22.60 -3.83
C THR A 428 -25.57 -21.09 -3.61
N ASP A 429 -25.69 -20.65 -2.36
CA ASP A 429 -25.80 -19.24 -1.99
C ASP A 429 -24.53 -18.46 -2.34
N ALA A 430 -23.36 -19.04 -2.08
CA ALA A 430 -22.07 -18.44 -2.40
C ALA A 430 -21.89 -18.20 -3.90
N LEU A 431 -22.18 -19.21 -4.74
CA LEU A 431 -22.09 -19.09 -6.19
C LEU A 431 -23.05 -18.03 -6.74
N ALA A 432 -24.28 -17.99 -6.22
CA ALA A 432 -25.28 -16.99 -6.62
C ALA A 432 -24.87 -15.57 -6.20
N ALA A 433 -24.32 -15.41 -5.00
CA ALA A 433 -23.82 -14.13 -4.51
C ALA A 433 -22.64 -13.61 -5.35
N THR A 434 -21.68 -14.46 -5.68
CA THR A 434 -20.55 -14.09 -6.56
C THR A 434 -21.01 -13.75 -7.97
N ALA A 435 -21.99 -14.48 -8.51
CA ALA A 435 -22.58 -14.16 -9.82
C ALA A 435 -23.26 -12.79 -9.83
N ARG A 436 -24.00 -12.46 -8.77
CA ARG A 436 -24.63 -11.13 -8.59
C ARG A 436 -23.57 -10.03 -8.49
N PHE A 437 -22.51 -10.25 -7.72
CA PHE A 437 -21.39 -9.31 -7.62
C PHE A 437 -20.77 -9.01 -8.98
N PHE A 438 -20.41 -10.02 -9.78
CA PHE A 438 -19.88 -9.80 -11.13
C PHE A 438 -20.89 -9.16 -12.07
N GLN A 439 -22.19 -9.45 -11.94
CA GLN A 439 -23.22 -8.80 -12.72
C GLN A 439 -23.28 -7.30 -12.45
N ASP A 440 -23.23 -6.90 -11.18
CA ASP A 440 -23.27 -5.49 -10.77
C ASP A 440 -21.99 -4.75 -11.22
N ASP A 441 -20.83 -5.37 -11.06
CA ASP A 441 -19.54 -4.85 -11.52
C ASP A 441 -19.55 -4.62 -13.05
N ILE A 442 -20.05 -5.58 -13.84
CA ILE A 442 -20.22 -5.41 -15.29
C ILE A 442 -21.24 -4.29 -15.60
N ARG A 443 -22.36 -4.21 -14.87
CA ARG A 443 -23.39 -3.18 -15.08
C ARG A 443 -22.83 -1.76 -14.84
N GLU A 444 -21.92 -1.60 -13.89
CA GLU A 444 -21.23 -0.34 -13.60
C GLU A 444 -20.13 -0.01 -14.62
N MET A 445 -19.32 -1.00 -15.03
CA MET A 445 -18.21 -0.79 -15.94
C MET A 445 -18.63 -0.58 -17.39
N VAL A 446 -19.72 -1.19 -17.86
CA VAL A 446 -20.16 -1.11 -19.26
C VAL A 446 -20.43 0.35 -19.72
N PRO A 447 -21.19 1.18 -18.97
CA PRO A 447 -21.37 2.59 -19.30
C PRO A 447 -20.05 3.38 -19.34
N LEU A 448 -19.17 3.16 -18.37
CA LEU A 448 -17.87 3.83 -18.28
C LEU A 448 -16.97 3.46 -19.47
N ALA A 449 -16.88 2.17 -19.79
CA ALA A 449 -16.14 1.66 -20.93
C ALA A 449 -16.63 2.24 -22.27
N LYS A 450 -17.96 2.37 -22.45
CA LYS A 450 -18.55 3.00 -23.63
C LYS A 450 -18.20 4.49 -23.72
N MET A 451 -18.28 5.21 -22.61
CA MET A 451 -17.96 6.65 -22.55
C MET A 451 -16.51 6.92 -22.91
N LEU A 452 -15.59 6.11 -22.38
CA LEU A 452 -14.15 6.27 -22.57
C LEU A 452 -13.62 5.72 -23.90
N GLY A 453 -14.42 4.93 -24.63
CA GLY A 453 -13.97 4.27 -25.86
C GLY A 453 -13.03 3.09 -25.60
N ALA A 454 -13.27 2.31 -24.54
CA ALA A 454 -12.56 1.05 -24.30
C ALA A 454 -12.78 0.03 -25.44
N ALA A 455 -11.93 -1.00 -25.54
CA ALA A 455 -11.94 -1.88 -26.70
C ALA A 455 -13.27 -2.66 -26.83
N ALA A 456 -13.88 -2.55 -28.02
CA ALA A 456 -15.21 -3.10 -28.30
C ALA A 456 -15.30 -4.61 -28.03
N THR A 457 -14.24 -5.37 -28.35
CA THR A 457 -14.22 -6.83 -28.16
C THR A 457 -14.29 -7.24 -26.68
N GLN A 458 -13.67 -6.49 -25.77
CA GLN A 458 -13.71 -6.76 -24.33
C GLN A 458 -15.05 -6.34 -23.74
N LEU A 459 -15.59 -5.22 -24.21
CA LEU A 459 -16.92 -4.74 -23.84
C LEU A 459 -18.02 -5.76 -24.22
N GLU A 460 -18.00 -6.26 -25.46
CA GLU A 460 -18.95 -7.27 -25.96
C GLU A 460 -18.89 -8.55 -25.14
N ARG A 461 -17.69 -9.05 -24.81
CA ARG A 461 -17.51 -10.24 -23.97
C ARG A 461 -18.15 -10.09 -22.59
N CYS A 462 -17.98 -8.93 -21.94
CA CYS A 462 -18.63 -8.65 -20.65
C CYS A 462 -20.15 -8.56 -20.77
N ILE A 463 -20.68 -7.96 -21.84
CA ILE A 463 -22.13 -7.89 -22.09
C ILE A 463 -22.70 -9.30 -22.27
N HIS A 464 -22.03 -10.18 -23.02
CA HIS A 464 -22.47 -11.57 -23.22
C HIS A 464 -22.53 -12.41 -21.94
N LEU A 465 -21.77 -12.05 -20.90
CA LEU A 465 -21.77 -12.75 -19.62
C LEU A 465 -22.95 -12.36 -18.70
N GLN A 466 -23.64 -11.25 -18.98
CA GLN A 466 -24.70 -10.75 -18.09
C GLN A 466 -25.87 -11.73 -17.94
N GLU A 467 -26.33 -12.34 -19.03
CA GLU A 467 -27.45 -13.29 -19.01
C GLU A 467 -27.10 -14.61 -18.29
N PRO A 468 -25.97 -15.28 -18.59
CA PRO A 468 -25.52 -16.45 -17.82
C PRO A 468 -25.34 -16.17 -16.32
N LEU A 469 -24.76 -15.03 -15.95
CA LEU A 469 -24.58 -14.65 -14.54
C LEU A 469 -25.92 -14.37 -13.85
N GLN A 470 -26.87 -13.74 -14.55
CA GLN A 470 -28.23 -13.51 -14.06
C GLN A 470 -28.99 -14.84 -13.84
N ALA A 471 -28.80 -15.81 -14.75
CA ALA A 471 -29.39 -17.13 -14.59
C ALA A 471 -28.85 -17.85 -13.35
N LEU A 472 -27.53 -17.76 -13.12
CA LEU A 472 -26.87 -18.32 -11.93
C LEU A 472 -27.32 -17.62 -10.63
N SER A 473 -27.51 -16.30 -10.65
CA SER A 473 -27.98 -15.55 -9.48
C SER A 473 -29.45 -15.82 -9.11
N ASN A 474 -30.30 -16.10 -10.10
CA ASN A 474 -31.76 -16.22 -9.92
C ASN A 474 -32.25 -17.64 -9.65
N ARG A 475 -31.49 -18.69 -10.02
CA ARG A 475 -31.91 -20.10 -9.90
C ARG A 475 -30.84 -20.98 -9.24
N PRO A 476 -30.66 -20.85 -7.92
CA PRO A 476 -29.54 -21.47 -7.24
C PRO A 476 -29.79 -22.98 -6.96
N ALA A 477 -31.04 -23.46 -6.95
CA ALA A 477 -31.42 -24.80 -6.44
C ALA A 477 -31.00 -26.03 -7.28
N ASN A 478 -30.41 -25.90 -8.47
CA ASN A 478 -29.96 -27.03 -9.31
C ASN A 478 -28.66 -26.72 -10.08
N VAL A 479 -27.78 -25.93 -9.47
CA VAL A 479 -26.57 -25.45 -10.12
C VAL A 479 -25.51 -26.56 -10.17
N ASP A 480 -25.02 -26.84 -11.37
CA ASP A 480 -23.82 -27.62 -11.60
C ASP A 480 -22.59 -26.78 -11.17
N GLU A 481 -21.97 -27.18 -10.06
CA GLU A 481 -20.86 -26.46 -9.41
C GLU A 481 -19.71 -26.20 -10.39
N GLU A 482 -19.32 -27.17 -11.21
CA GLU A 482 -18.18 -27.03 -12.11
C GLU A 482 -18.48 -26.02 -13.23
N LYS A 483 -19.71 -26.05 -13.77
CA LYS A 483 -20.15 -25.08 -14.77
C LYS A 483 -20.28 -23.68 -14.18
N ALA A 484 -20.79 -23.56 -12.96
CA ALA A 484 -20.88 -22.27 -12.28
C ALA A 484 -19.49 -21.68 -12.02
N ARG A 485 -18.54 -22.47 -11.50
CA ARG A 485 -17.17 -22.01 -11.27
C ARG A 485 -16.45 -21.65 -12.57
N ALA A 486 -16.66 -22.41 -13.65
CA ALA A 486 -16.13 -22.07 -14.96
C ALA A 486 -16.70 -20.74 -15.49
N LEU A 487 -18.00 -20.50 -15.33
CA LEU A 487 -18.64 -19.23 -15.69
C LEU A 487 -18.08 -18.06 -14.85
N LEU A 488 -17.92 -18.24 -13.54
CA LEU A 488 -17.38 -17.21 -12.65
C LEU A 488 -15.90 -16.91 -12.98
N ASN A 489 -15.10 -17.93 -13.29
CA ASN A 489 -13.73 -17.77 -13.80
C ASN A 489 -13.68 -16.90 -15.06
N ASP A 490 -14.50 -17.27 -16.04
CA ASP A 490 -14.52 -16.59 -17.32
C ASP A 490 -15.02 -15.14 -17.16
N ALA A 491 -15.93 -14.89 -16.20
CA ALA A 491 -16.37 -13.55 -15.82
C ALA A 491 -15.26 -12.70 -15.20
N GLU A 492 -14.51 -13.23 -14.23
CA GLU A 492 -13.38 -12.53 -13.60
C GLU A 492 -12.33 -12.12 -14.64
N ILE A 493 -11.95 -13.04 -15.54
CA ILE A 493 -10.98 -12.76 -16.61
C ILE A 493 -11.50 -11.65 -17.53
N CYS A 494 -12.76 -11.71 -17.95
CA CYS A 494 -13.34 -10.68 -18.83
C CYS A 494 -13.43 -9.31 -18.14
N ILE A 495 -13.82 -9.28 -16.86
CA ILE A 495 -13.86 -8.08 -16.04
C ILE A 495 -12.47 -7.45 -15.93
N ASP A 496 -11.45 -8.24 -15.62
CA ASP A 496 -10.09 -7.73 -15.48
C ASP A 496 -9.51 -7.21 -16.81
N ASP A 497 -9.81 -7.87 -17.92
CA ASP A 497 -9.44 -7.39 -19.25
C ASP A 497 -10.15 -6.07 -19.59
N LEU A 498 -11.44 -5.94 -19.24
CA LEU A 498 -12.19 -4.70 -19.43
C LEU A 498 -11.62 -3.56 -18.56
N ARG A 499 -11.27 -3.82 -17.29
CA ARG A 499 -10.64 -2.84 -16.40
C ARG A 499 -9.31 -2.33 -16.95
N LYS A 500 -8.47 -3.23 -17.46
CA LYS A 500 -7.21 -2.85 -18.12
C LYS A 500 -7.48 -1.92 -19.31
N SER A 501 -8.49 -2.25 -20.12
CA SER A 501 -8.84 -1.41 -21.27
C SER A 501 -9.44 -0.07 -20.89
N ILE A 502 -10.26 0.00 -19.83
CA ILE A 502 -10.78 1.25 -19.29
C ILE A 502 -9.61 2.16 -18.87
N LYS A 503 -8.63 1.61 -18.14
CA LYS A 503 -7.45 2.38 -17.71
C LYS A 503 -6.63 2.91 -18.89
N VAL A 504 -6.45 2.10 -19.93
CA VAL A 504 -5.76 2.54 -21.16
C VAL A 504 -6.54 3.65 -21.86
N ALA A 505 -7.87 3.51 -21.96
CA ALA A 505 -8.74 4.50 -22.58
C ALA A 505 -8.79 5.82 -21.79
N GLU A 506 -8.84 5.75 -20.46
CA GLU A 506 -8.78 6.90 -19.56
C GLU A 506 -7.46 7.67 -19.71
N ALA A 507 -6.33 6.96 -19.70
CA ALA A 507 -5.02 7.57 -19.92
C ALA A 507 -4.92 8.26 -21.29
N ALA A 508 -5.49 7.63 -22.34
CA ALA A 508 -5.55 8.22 -23.67
C ALA A 508 -6.43 9.49 -23.69
N MET A 509 -7.61 9.46 -23.05
CA MET A 509 -8.49 10.63 -22.98
C MET A 509 -7.84 11.80 -22.20
N LEU A 510 -7.16 11.52 -21.09
CA LEU A 510 -6.40 12.52 -20.33
C LEU A 510 -5.28 13.13 -21.18
N LEU A 511 -4.60 12.32 -22.00
CA LEU A 511 -3.58 12.80 -22.92
C LEU A 511 -4.17 13.74 -23.98
N VAL A 512 -5.30 13.37 -24.58
CA VAL A 512 -6.02 14.20 -25.58
C VAL A 512 -6.45 15.54 -24.97
N ASN A 513 -7.04 15.52 -23.76
CA ASN A 513 -7.47 16.73 -23.06
C ASN A 513 -6.27 17.65 -22.72
N ARG A 514 -5.18 17.07 -22.20
CA ARG A 514 -3.96 17.80 -21.89
C ARG A 514 -3.33 18.42 -23.14
N PHE A 515 -3.22 17.65 -24.22
CA PHE A 515 -2.71 18.15 -25.50
C PHE A 515 -3.59 19.29 -26.01
N SER A 516 -4.91 19.13 -26.02
CA SER A 516 -5.84 20.15 -26.49
C SER A 516 -5.70 21.47 -25.71
N ALA A 517 -5.61 21.40 -24.38
CA ALA A 517 -5.42 22.58 -23.52
C ALA A 517 -4.07 23.28 -23.76
N ARG A 518 -2.98 22.51 -23.91
CA ARG A 518 -1.64 23.04 -24.19
C ARG A 518 -1.54 23.60 -25.60
N PHE A 519 -2.14 22.94 -26.57
CA PHE A 519 -2.24 23.39 -27.95
C PHE A 519 -2.99 24.73 -28.05
N LEU A 520 -4.15 24.84 -27.40
CA LEU A 520 -4.93 26.10 -27.35
C LEU A 520 -4.10 27.25 -26.79
N THR A 521 -3.35 26.98 -25.72
CA THR A 521 -2.47 27.97 -25.08
C THR A 521 -1.35 28.41 -26.01
N ALA A 522 -0.66 27.44 -26.64
CA ALA A 522 0.43 27.71 -27.58
C ALA A 522 -0.06 28.44 -28.84
N LEU A 523 -1.22 28.05 -29.38
CA LEU A 523 -1.82 28.70 -30.55
C LEU A 523 -2.23 30.15 -30.27
N ALA A 524 -2.70 30.45 -29.06
CA ALA A 524 -3.11 31.80 -28.68
C ALA A 524 -1.93 32.76 -28.49
N THR A 525 -0.75 32.26 -28.12
CA THR A 525 0.46 33.08 -27.92
C THR A 525 1.34 33.18 -29.16
N GLU A 526 1.18 32.26 -30.12
CA GLU A 526 1.99 32.20 -31.32
C GLU A 526 1.56 33.26 -32.35
N PRO A 527 2.44 34.20 -32.75
CA PRO A 527 2.09 35.22 -33.71
C PRO A 527 1.96 34.63 -35.12
N MET A 528 0.84 34.95 -35.78
CA MET A 528 0.51 34.53 -37.15
C MET A 528 1.23 35.44 -38.15
N VAL A 529 2.35 34.98 -38.71
CA VAL A 529 3.21 35.74 -39.64
C VAL A 529 3.25 35.03 -40.99
N LEU A 530 2.96 35.73 -42.08
CA LEU A 530 2.95 35.13 -43.41
C LEU A 530 4.33 34.53 -43.77
N GLY A 531 4.36 33.25 -44.13
CA GLY A 531 5.59 32.54 -44.52
C GLY A 531 6.45 32.03 -43.37
N LYS A 532 5.94 32.03 -42.13
CA LYS A 532 6.67 31.59 -40.94
C LYS A 532 7.00 30.09 -40.97
N ARG A 533 8.27 29.74 -40.76
CA ARG A 533 8.77 28.35 -40.82
C ARG A 533 9.18 27.75 -39.48
N HIS A 534 9.28 28.58 -38.45
CA HIS A 534 9.67 28.18 -37.09
C HIS A 534 8.77 28.90 -36.09
N GLY A 535 8.46 28.26 -34.98
CA GLY A 535 7.62 28.87 -33.95
C GLY A 535 7.73 28.20 -32.60
N GLY A 536 6.72 28.39 -31.76
CA GLY A 536 6.66 27.90 -30.40
C GLY A 536 6.57 26.38 -30.27
N VAL A 537 6.52 25.93 -29.03
CA VAL A 537 6.43 24.52 -28.65
C VAL A 537 5.10 24.27 -27.93
N ILE A 538 4.41 23.20 -28.30
CA ILE A 538 3.28 22.69 -27.52
C ILE A 538 3.88 21.92 -26.35
N ASP A 539 3.77 22.46 -25.14
CA ASP A 539 4.31 21.85 -23.91
C ASP A 539 3.52 20.61 -23.47
N CYS A 540 3.53 19.60 -24.34
CA CYS A 540 2.93 18.30 -24.17
C CYS A 540 3.71 17.30 -25.04
N PRO A 541 4.73 16.61 -24.47
CA PRO A 541 5.48 15.62 -25.21
C PRO A 541 4.59 14.46 -25.67
N LEU A 542 4.71 14.06 -26.95
CA LEU A 542 3.95 12.97 -27.56
C LEU A 542 4.88 12.02 -28.34
N LYS A 543 4.40 10.79 -28.59
CA LYS A 543 5.11 9.81 -29.43
C LYS A 543 4.75 10.04 -30.89
N ALA A 544 5.60 9.58 -31.81
CA ALA A 544 5.27 9.60 -33.24
C ALA A 544 4.00 8.79 -33.57
N SER A 545 3.70 7.75 -32.78
CA SER A 545 2.46 6.96 -32.90
C SER A 545 1.19 7.72 -32.56
N ASP A 546 1.28 8.87 -31.90
CA ASP A 546 0.14 9.73 -31.53
C ASP A 546 -0.28 10.67 -32.66
N TRP A 547 0.56 10.83 -33.69
CA TRP A 547 0.28 11.69 -34.84
C TRP A 547 -1.09 11.44 -35.51
N PRO A 548 -1.53 10.18 -35.76
CA PRO A 548 -2.79 9.93 -36.48
C PRO A 548 -4.02 10.54 -35.81
N TRP A 549 -4.13 10.46 -34.47
CA TRP A 549 -5.29 11.01 -33.78
C TRP A 549 -5.24 12.54 -33.71
N VAL A 550 -4.04 13.12 -33.56
CA VAL A 550 -3.87 14.58 -33.64
C VAL A 550 -4.26 15.08 -35.02
N ALA A 551 -3.82 14.40 -36.08
CA ALA A 551 -4.19 14.73 -37.44
C ALA A 551 -5.70 14.60 -37.66
N GLN A 552 -6.33 13.53 -37.18
CA GLN A 552 -7.78 13.34 -37.28
C GLN A 552 -8.57 14.48 -36.60
N MET A 553 -8.11 14.94 -35.44
CA MET A 553 -8.78 16.01 -34.70
C MET A 553 -8.52 17.39 -35.31
N PHE A 554 -7.26 17.71 -35.64
CA PHE A 554 -6.84 19.09 -35.92
C PHE A 554 -6.43 19.36 -37.37
N HIS A 555 -6.19 18.37 -38.23
CA HIS A 555 -5.80 18.63 -39.62
C HIS A 555 -6.96 19.22 -40.43
N ARG A 556 -6.69 20.28 -41.21
CA ARG A 556 -7.63 21.01 -42.07
C ARG A 556 -8.84 21.57 -41.33
N ARG A 557 -8.61 22.05 -40.11
CA ARG A 557 -9.65 22.73 -39.32
C ARG A 557 -9.50 24.25 -39.40
N TRP A 558 -10.59 24.93 -39.71
CA TRP A 558 -10.67 26.38 -39.81
C TRP A 558 -10.43 27.06 -38.46
N LEU A 559 -9.76 28.22 -38.47
CA LEU A 559 -9.57 29.11 -37.32
C LEU A 559 -10.46 30.36 -37.46
N PRO A 560 -11.74 30.31 -37.03
CA PRO A 560 -12.69 31.41 -37.25
C PRO A 560 -12.36 32.69 -36.47
N ARG A 561 -11.58 32.58 -35.39
CA ARG A 561 -11.24 33.70 -34.50
C ARG A 561 -10.02 34.50 -34.96
N THR A 562 -9.30 34.03 -35.97
CA THR A 562 -8.07 34.67 -36.45
C THR A 562 -8.37 35.47 -37.72
N GLY A 563 -8.54 36.78 -37.56
CA GLY A 563 -8.96 37.69 -38.65
C GLY A 563 -7.82 38.47 -39.32
N SER A 564 -6.57 38.30 -38.89
CA SER A 564 -5.42 39.04 -39.44
C SER A 564 -4.14 38.21 -39.46
N LEU A 565 -3.17 38.68 -40.27
CA LEU A 565 -1.82 38.15 -40.38
C LEU A 565 -0.81 39.28 -40.27
N LEU A 566 0.36 38.99 -39.69
CA LEU A 566 1.50 39.89 -39.71
C LEU A 566 2.26 39.75 -41.04
N ILE A 567 2.44 40.86 -41.74
CA ILE A 567 3.22 40.98 -42.98
C ILE A 567 4.20 42.13 -42.76
N ASP A 568 5.49 41.85 -42.84
CA ASP A 568 6.57 42.82 -42.55
C ASP A 568 6.42 43.56 -41.20
N GLY A 569 5.82 42.87 -40.21
CA GLY A 569 5.58 43.40 -38.87
C GLY A 569 4.26 44.16 -38.70
N GLU A 570 3.50 44.37 -39.77
CA GLU A 570 2.19 45.03 -39.73
C GLU A 570 1.05 44.03 -39.71
N SER A 571 0.03 44.27 -38.88
CA SER A 571 -1.17 43.43 -38.80
C SER A 571 -2.15 43.79 -39.91
N ILE A 572 -2.27 42.91 -40.90
CA ILE A 572 -3.13 43.06 -42.06
C ILE A 572 -4.33 42.12 -41.92
N ALA A 573 -5.55 42.66 -42.05
CA ALA A 573 -6.76 41.85 -42.02
C ALA A 573 -6.80 40.86 -43.21
N LEU A 574 -7.28 39.65 -42.94
CA LEU A 574 -7.51 38.65 -43.97
C LEU A 574 -8.53 39.19 -44.99
N GLN A 575 -8.22 39.01 -46.27
CA GLN A 575 -9.17 39.37 -47.34
C GLN A 575 -10.39 38.44 -47.28
N PRO A 576 -11.54 38.84 -47.85
CA PRO A 576 -12.73 38.00 -47.86
C PRO A 576 -12.47 36.61 -48.43
N ASP A 577 -11.61 36.48 -49.43
CA ASP A 577 -11.21 35.23 -50.08
C ASP A 577 -10.07 34.48 -49.36
N GLN A 578 -9.68 34.90 -48.16
CA GLN A 578 -8.62 34.28 -47.36
C GLN A 578 -9.14 33.73 -46.04
N ALA A 579 -8.55 32.62 -45.60
CA ALA A 579 -8.84 31.99 -44.32
C ALA A 579 -7.58 31.32 -43.76
N LEU A 580 -7.59 30.97 -42.48
CA LEU A 580 -6.51 30.23 -41.83
C LEU A 580 -7.03 28.90 -41.32
N ALA A 581 -6.26 27.84 -41.53
CA ALA A 581 -6.61 26.52 -41.04
C ALA A 581 -5.38 25.76 -40.52
N LEU A 582 -5.62 24.84 -39.61
CA LEU A 582 -4.61 23.97 -39.04
C LEU A 582 -4.14 22.92 -40.03
N TYR A 583 -2.85 22.59 -39.98
CA TYR A 583 -2.21 21.58 -40.79
C TYR A 583 -1.25 20.77 -39.92
N VAL A 584 -1.60 19.50 -39.70
CA VAL A 584 -0.74 18.57 -38.94
C VAL A 584 0.18 17.81 -39.90
N THR A 585 1.49 17.91 -39.70
CA THR A 585 2.51 17.17 -40.46
C THR A 585 2.93 15.91 -39.68
N GLY A 586 3.33 14.84 -40.35
CA GLY A 586 3.76 13.58 -39.70
C GLY A 586 5.24 13.48 -39.36
N SER A 587 6.02 14.52 -39.64
CA SER A 587 7.47 14.54 -39.44
C SER A 587 7.95 15.95 -39.22
N SER A 588 8.79 16.17 -38.21
CA SER A 588 9.50 17.44 -38.01
C SER A 588 10.94 17.33 -38.50
N GLN A 589 11.47 18.40 -39.11
CA GLN A 589 12.87 18.49 -39.51
C GLN A 589 13.79 18.90 -38.33
N SER A 590 13.22 19.18 -37.15
CA SER A 590 13.90 19.86 -36.05
C SER A 590 13.96 19.03 -34.75
N ASN A 591 14.11 17.70 -34.84
CA ASN A 591 14.13 16.76 -33.69
C ASN A 591 12.83 16.71 -32.85
N PHE A 592 11.70 17.16 -33.38
CA PHE A 592 10.39 17.02 -32.76
C PHE A 592 9.65 15.78 -33.26
N ALA A 593 8.64 15.32 -32.52
CA ALA A 593 7.83 14.17 -32.94
C ALA A 593 7.07 14.47 -34.23
N PHE A 594 6.42 15.63 -34.28
CA PHE A 594 5.71 16.18 -35.43
C PHE A 594 5.35 17.65 -35.19
N ASP A 595 4.85 18.34 -36.22
CA ASP A 595 4.49 19.76 -36.13
C ASP A 595 3.01 20.01 -36.47
N VAL A 596 2.40 20.96 -35.76
CA VAL A 596 1.08 21.52 -36.06
C VAL A 596 1.28 22.94 -36.56
N SER A 597 1.07 23.17 -37.86
CA SER A 597 1.15 24.50 -38.48
C SER A 597 -0.23 25.11 -38.71
N VAL A 598 -0.25 26.42 -38.93
CA VAL A 598 -1.40 27.15 -39.45
C VAL A 598 -1.07 27.56 -40.87
N HIS A 599 -1.90 27.24 -41.85
CA HIS A 599 -1.69 27.60 -43.25
C HIS A 599 -2.70 28.63 -43.72
N LEU A 600 -2.29 29.45 -44.69
CA LEU A 600 -3.18 30.31 -45.46
C LEU A 600 -3.97 29.49 -46.47
N TRP A 601 -5.28 29.68 -46.47
CA TRP A 601 -6.22 29.10 -47.43
C TRP A 601 -6.81 30.22 -48.28
N GLN A 602 -7.08 29.90 -49.55
CA GLN A 602 -7.69 30.81 -50.48
C GLN A 602 -8.95 30.20 -51.09
N ARG A 603 -9.93 31.05 -51.32
CA ARG A 603 -11.18 30.70 -51.99
C ARG A 603 -10.93 30.62 -53.50
N ARG A 604 -11.50 29.61 -54.15
CA ARG A 604 -11.44 29.46 -55.60
C ARG A 604 -12.23 30.58 -56.29
N ALA A 605 -11.73 31.02 -57.44
CA ALA A 605 -12.38 32.06 -58.23
C ALA A 605 -13.84 31.68 -58.58
N GLY A 606 -14.76 32.64 -58.40
CA GLY A 606 -16.19 32.46 -58.68
C GLY A 606 -16.99 31.75 -57.59
N ARG A 607 -16.38 31.34 -56.48
CA ARG A 607 -17.08 30.74 -55.32
C ARG A 607 -17.39 31.79 -54.26
N THR A 608 -18.50 31.61 -53.54
CA THR A 608 -19.00 32.56 -52.51
C THR A 608 -19.26 31.90 -51.15
N SER A 609 -19.08 30.59 -51.02
CA SER A 609 -19.29 29.84 -49.78
C SER A 609 -18.27 30.18 -48.69
N PRO A 610 -18.65 30.09 -47.41
CA PRO A 610 -17.74 30.33 -46.28
C PRO A 610 -16.65 29.25 -46.16
N PRO A 611 -15.58 29.48 -45.37
CA PRO A 611 -14.54 28.47 -45.11
C PRO A 611 -15.07 27.18 -44.48
N SER A 612 -16.16 27.27 -43.69
CA SER A 612 -16.88 26.13 -43.13
C SER A 612 -18.34 26.51 -42.82
N GLU A 613 -19.20 25.52 -42.71
CA GLU A 613 -20.59 25.65 -42.25
C GLU A 613 -20.80 25.05 -40.85
N GLY A 614 -19.76 24.49 -40.23
CA GLY A 614 -19.85 23.84 -38.91
C GLY A 614 -19.72 24.81 -37.73
N ASP A 615 -20.45 24.52 -36.65
CA ASP A 615 -20.48 25.32 -35.41
C ASP A 615 -19.43 24.89 -34.35
N GLU A 616 -18.53 23.97 -34.69
CA GLU A 616 -17.48 23.48 -33.80
C GLU A 616 -16.38 24.54 -33.54
N LEU A 617 -15.58 24.38 -32.48
CA LEU A 617 -14.46 25.31 -32.19
C LEU A 617 -13.44 25.38 -33.35
N TYR A 618 -13.25 24.25 -34.02
CA TYR A 618 -12.33 24.06 -35.14
C TYR A 618 -13.02 23.25 -36.23
N PRO A 619 -13.93 23.85 -37.02
CA PRO A 619 -14.75 23.10 -37.95
C PRO A 619 -13.93 22.74 -39.21
N THR A 620 -14.34 21.69 -39.93
CA THR A 620 -13.65 21.24 -41.16
C THR A 620 -13.67 22.31 -42.24
N MET A 621 -12.54 22.52 -42.93
CA MET A 621 -12.49 23.38 -44.12
C MET A 621 -13.35 22.82 -45.28
N ASN A 622 -14.04 23.70 -46.01
CA ASN A 622 -14.72 23.39 -47.26
C ASN A 622 -13.71 23.29 -48.41
N GLU A 623 -13.10 22.11 -48.58
CA GLU A 623 -12.09 21.85 -49.62
C GLU A 623 -12.61 21.93 -51.06
N THR A 624 -13.93 21.95 -51.25
CA THR A 624 -14.54 22.09 -52.58
C THR A 624 -14.29 23.49 -53.13
N ASP A 625 -14.52 24.50 -52.30
CA ASP A 625 -14.48 25.92 -52.70
C ASP A 625 -13.23 26.65 -52.19
N TRP A 626 -12.51 26.06 -51.24
CA TRP A 626 -11.27 26.58 -50.68
C TRP A 626 -10.12 25.60 -50.89
N PHE A 627 -8.90 26.10 -51.00
CA PHE A 627 -7.70 25.28 -51.12
C PHE A 627 -6.59 25.80 -50.22
N ASP A 628 -5.77 24.88 -49.71
CA ASP A 628 -4.56 25.19 -48.95
C ASP A 628 -3.51 25.77 -49.91
N THR A 629 -2.97 26.95 -49.60
CA THR A 629 -1.87 27.55 -50.37
C THR A 629 -0.52 26.94 -50.01
N TYR A 630 -0.46 26.12 -48.94
CA TYR A 630 0.74 25.60 -48.30
C TYR A 630 1.69 26.69 -47.80
N VAL A 631 1.22 27.93 -47.67
CA VAL A 631 1.97 29.02 -47.07
C VAL A 631 1.75 28.95 -45.55
N PRO A 632 2.77 28.59 -44.75
CA PRO A 632 2.64 28.54 -43.31
C PRO A 632 2.61 29.94 -42.72
N CYS A 633 1.73 30.15 -41.74
CA CYS A 633 1.54 31.38 -40.99
C CYS A 633 1.99 31.23 -39.53
N ALA A 634 1.97 29.99 -39.01
CA ALA A 634 2.52 29.64 -37.71
C ALA A 634 2.96 28.17 -37.74
N VAL A 635 3.95 27.81 -36.92
CA VAL A 635 4.43 26.45 -36.76
C VAL A 635 4.59 26.18 -35.27
N LEU A 636 3.90 25.16 -34.75
CA LEU A 636 4.01 24.74 -33.37
C LEU A 636 4.60 23.32 -33.31
N HIS A 637 5.68 23.19 -32.56
CA HIS A 637 6.45 21.96 -32.47
C HIS A 637 5.96 21.06 -31.31
N VAL A 638 5.82 19.75 -31.54
CA VAL A 638 5.45 18.78 -30.50
C VAL A 638 6.68 18.00 -30.02
N PRO A 639 7.12 18.15 -28.76
CA PRO A 639 8.27 17.44 -28.22
C PRO A 639 8.10 15.92 -28.28
N PRO A 640 9.18 15.15 -28.53
CA PRO A 640 9.13 13.70 -28.43
C PRO A 640 9.02 13.27 -26.96
N ALA A 641 8.07 12.38 -26.68
CA ALA A 641 8.03 11.65 -25.41
C ALA A 641 9.09 10.55 -25.40
N VAL A 642 9.85 10.45 -24.30
CA VAL A 642 10.89 9.43 -24.08
C VAL A 642 10.27 8.05 -23.83
#